data_AF-A0A3B5ZNJ5-F1
#
_entry.id   AF-A0A3B5ZNJ5-F1
#
_cell.length_a   1.000
_cell.length_b   1.000
_cell.length_c   1.000
_cell.angle_alpha   90.00
_cell.angle_beta   90.00
_cell.angle_gamma   90.00
#
_symmetry.space_group_name_H-M   'P 1'
#
loop_
_entity.id
_entity.type
_entity.pdbx_description
1 polymer ?
#
loop_
_entity_poly.entity_id
_entity_poly.type
_entity_poly.pdbx_seq_one_letter_code
_entity_poly.pdbx_strand_id
1 'polypeptide(L)'
;MDLSGNDLNGSIPTYLDLPHLVNLDLSRNSLSGLIPASISVLSKLAVLDLSFNFLDGPIPPSIGNNTKLTSVDLSHNFVPKGSIGSIGNLTSLSYLDLSNNRITSSIGSVGNLTSLRYLDLSNNRVTSSIGSIGNLTSLEFLDLSNNQINGSIPSTLSKLISLTTLSLKSNQLNGLLPPELGSLVLLTHLDLSRNQFLGSIPPQIGHCHLLSSLLVSDNLLTGEIPQELGYLTNLYELDLSRNNLSGAIPVTFNKLYRLFRLNLSYNALDGKVPYTSIPASLTVVSLGHNINLCGDSQYSDYSKYDLTPCKALEVDREQQTSKRPHVILLLALAPFSFICLSIATIVVVCQRRKSVRNSSISKSGDIFSIWNFDGKIAFEDIVSAIENFDEKYCIGAGGYGSVFRVDLHGGTTFAVKLLHSMEEYNDEGSFHTEIEVLTKIRHRCIVKLYGFCSHSKCKLLVYDLIERGSLSSIFHDQELVKELDWPKRVTLVRDVAQALSYLHHDCEDPIVHRDIKSSNILLDHDFKAYVSDFGMARKLKHGYSSWSTIFGGTCGYIAPELSSTMMLTEKCDVFSFGVLALEVVIGKHPGDLLLPFFCRTEQPGKFKDILDQRITEPSTIDEEKVILVALVAFVCLHVNPKARPTMQQVYQALANRSLPALMLRPLHEIRLQDLHDYCGSIKNI
;
A
#
# COMPACT_ATOMS: atom_id res chain seq x y z
N MET A 1 14.31 26.02 20.81
CA MET A 1 13.00 25.85 21.46
C MET A 1 12.36 24.71 20.71
N ASP A 2 12.23 23.58 21.40
CA ASP A 2 11.58 22.39 20.86
C ASP A 2 10.27 22.24 21.60
N LEU A 3 9.19 22.32 20.83
CA LEU A 3 7.81 22.19 21.26
C LEU A 3 7.11 21.11 20.42
N SER A 4 7.88 20.21 19.80
CA SER A 4 7.34 19.15 18.98
C SER A 4 6.52 18.14 19.79
N GLY A 5 5.44 17.60 19.22
CA GLY A 5 4.70 16.51 19.85
C GLY A 5 3.97 16.85 21.16
N ASN A 6 3.58 18.12 21.37
CA ASN A 6 2.96 18.60 22.62
C ASN A 6 1.45 18.86 22.49
N ASP A 7 0.79 18.30 21.47
CA ASP A 7 -0.64 18.49 21.19
C ASP A 7 -1.08 19.97 21.10
N LEU A 8 -0.16 20.87 20.72
CA LEU A 8 -0.44 22.30 20.57
C LEU A 8 -1.48 22.50 19.46
N ASN A 9 -2.50 23.32 19.69
CA ASN A 9 -3.56 23.60 18.74
C ASN A 9 -3.76 25.10 18.48
N GLY A 10 -4.55 25.42 17.46
CA GLY A 10 -4.79 26.81 17.05
C GLY A 10 -3.66 27.39 16.20
N SER A 11 -3.60 28.71 16.08
CA SER A 11 -2.64 29.39 15.20
C SER A 11 -1.31 29.67 15.88
N ILE A 12 -0.21 29.62 15.12
CA ILE A 12 1.09 30.13 15.57
C ILE A 12 0.92 31.62 15.91
N PRO A 13 1.37 32.08 17.10
CA PRO A 13 1.22 33.47 17.51
C PRO A 13 1.76 34.46 16.46
N THR A 14 0.99 35.51 16.16
CA THR A 14 1.37 36.51 15.15
C THR A 14 2.59 37.32 15.56
N TYR A 15 2.95 37.34 16.85
CA TYR A 15 4.11 38.03 17.39
C TYR A 15 5.02 37.05 18.13
N LEU A 16 6.26 36.91 17.66
CA LEU A 16 7.31 36.04 18.23
C LEU A 16 8.51 36.91 18.63
N ASP A 17 8.56 37.38 19.87
CA ASP A 17 9.69 38.16 20.40
C ASP A 17 10.75 37.25 21.03
N LEU A 18 11.47 36.53 20.17
CA LEU A 18 12.52 35.60 20.57
C LEU A 18 13.82 35.90 19.78
N PRO A 19 14.45 37.08 19.97
CA PRO A 19 15.54 37.58 19.12
C PRO A 19 16.84 36.76 19.18
N HIS A 20 16.91 35.80 20.09
CA HIS A 20 18.05 34.90 20.25
C HIS A 20 17.76 33.46 19.82
N LEU A 21 16.56 33.19 19.31
CA LEU A 21 16.17 31.86 18.90
C LEU A 21 16.96 31.41 17.67
N VAL A 22 17.61 30.25 17.80
CA VAL A 22 18.41 29.62 16.74
C VAL A 22 17.69 28.42 16.14
N ASN A 23 16.99 27.65 16.96
CA ASN A 23 16.18 26.51 16.54
C ASN A 23 14.74 26.70 17.04
N LEU A 24 13.78 26.63 16.14
CA LEU A 24 12.35 26.56 16.44
C LEU A 24 11.80 25.27 15.84
N ASP A 25 11.41 24.35 16.70
CA ASP A 25 10.72 23.12 16.33
C ASP A 25 9.32 23.13 16.95
N LEU A 26 8.31 23.16 16.09
CA LEU A 26 6.88 23.10 16.41
C LEU A 26 6.24 21.87 15.74
N SER A 27 7.03 20.91 15.29
CA SER A 27 6.56 19.77 14.50
C SER A 27 5.61 18.86 15.27
N ARG A 28 4.84 18.03 14.56
CA ARG A 28 3.98 16.98 15.17
C ARG A 28 2.99 17.54 16.20
N ASN A 29 2.31 18.63 15.84
CA ASN A 29 1.27 19.25 16.66
C ASN A 29 -0.04 19.35 15.85
N SER A 30 -1.04 20.05 16.40
CA SER A 30 -2.30 20.36 15.74
C SER A 30 -2.42 21.85 15.36
N LEU A 31 -1.30 22.50 15.02
CA LEU A 31 -1.28 23.92 14.67
C LEU A 31 -1.93 24.16 13.30
N SER A 32 -2.77 25.19 13.19
CA SER A 32 -3.55 25.50 11.99
C SER A 32 -3.40 26.97 11.59
N GLY A 33 -3.78 27.34 10.36
CA GLY A 33 -3.72 28.72 9.89
C GLY A 33 -2.40 29.09 9.22
N LEU A 34 -2.06 30.39 9.27
CA LEU A 34 -0.92 30.96 8.54
C LEU A 34 0.40 30.81 9.31
N ILE A 35 1.51 30.64 8.58
CA ILE A 35 2.85 30.90 9.13
C ILE A 35 3.01 32.42 9.28
N PRO A 36 3.28 32.94 10.49
CA PRO A 36 3.26 34.37 10.74
C PRO A 36 4.49 35.06 10.12
N ALA A 37 4.27 36.23 9.50
CA ALA A 37 5.34 37.01 8.87
C ALA A 37 6.42 37.48 9.86
N SER A 38 6.10 37.51 11.15
CA SER A 38 7.00 37.86 12.26
C SER A 38 8.12 36.84 12.47
N ILE A 39 8.06 35.65 11.84
CA ILE A 39 9.18 34.72 11.78
C ILE A 39 10.45 35.38 11.18
N SER A 40 10.25 36.41 10.35
CA SER A 40 11.34 37.20 9.78
C SER A 40 12.11 38.06 10.79
N VAL A 41 11.54 38.31 11.96
CA VAL A 41 12.19 39.05 13.06
C VAL A 41 13.21 38.16 13.79
N LEU A 42 13.10 36.83 13.68
CA LEU A 42 14.01 35.86 14.26
C LEU A 42 15.32 35.77 13.45
N SER A 43 16.11 36.84 13.49
CA SER A 43 17.32 37.01 12.66
C SER A 43 18.44 35.99 12.90
N LYS A 44 18.43 35.30 14.05
CA LYS A 44 19.38 34.22 14.39
C LYS A 44 18.88 32.81 14.05
N LEU A 45 17.64 32.69 13.56
CA LEU A 45 17.02 31.40 13.29
C LEU A 45 17.78 30.66 12.18
N ALA A 46 18.26 29.47 12.51
CA ALA A 46 19.00 28.58 11.62
C ALA A 46 18.17 27.34 11.26
N VAL A 47 17.35 26.86 12.20
CA VAL A 47 16.48 25.69 12.00
C VAL A 47 15.05 26.10 12.28
N LEU A 48 14.18 25.83 11.31
CA LEU A 48 12.74 26.00 11.42
C LEU A 48 12.06 24.69 11.01
N ASP A 49 11.41 24.04 11.96
CA ASP A 49 10.60 22.85 11.72
C ASP A 49 9.14 23.11 12.14
N LEU A 50 8.23 23.12 11.17
CA LEU A 50 6.78 23.24 11.35
C LEU A 50 6.06 22.00 10.78
N SER A 51 6.78 20.89 10.58
CA SER A 51 6.25 19.71 9.91
C SER A 51 5.13 19.02 10.70
N PHE A 52 4.32 18.20 10.04
CA PHE A 52 3.23 17.43 10.68
C PHE A 52 2.29 18.32 11.50
N ASN A 53 1.63 19.27 10.82
CA ASN A 53 0.65 20.18 11.39
C ASN A 53 -0.52 20.37 10.40
N PHE A 54 -1.46 21.27 10.72
CA PHE A 54 -2.60 21.64 9.87
C PHE A 54 -2.43 23.05 9.24
N LEU A 55 -1.21 23.52 8.99
CA LEU A 55 -0.97 24.86 8.45
C LEU A 55 -1.48 24.94 7.01
N ASP A 56 -2.34 25.91 6.72
CA ASP A 56 -3.06 26.04 5.46
C ASP A 56 -2.90 27.44 4.82
N GLY A 57 -1.98 28.25 5.35
CA GLY A 57 -1.57 29.53 4.79
C GLY A 57 -0.35 29.46 3.87
N PRO A 58 -0.18 30.42 2.95
CA PRO A 58 1.02 30.49 2.12
C PRO A 58 2.27 30.76 2.97
N ILE A 59 3.43 30.33 2.45
CA ILE A 59 4.73 30.67 3.02
C ILE A 59 4.91 32.19 2.94
N PRO A 60 5.14 32.89 4.07
CA PRO A 60 5.23 34.34 4.07
C PRO A 60 6.46 34.79 3.27
N PRO A 61 6.34 35.74 2.33
CA PRO A 61 7.49 36.22 1.54
C PRO A 61 8.64 36.74 2.39
N SER A 62 8.34 37.25 3.59
CA SER A 62 9.31 37.74 4.56
C SER A 62 10.28 36.66 5.06
N ILE A 63 9.96 35.37 4.93
CA ILE A 63 10.89 34.27 5.27
C ILE A 63 12.21 34.38 4.50
N GLY A 64 12.18 34.93 3.28
CA GLY A 64 13.37 35.13 2.45
C GLY A 64 14.38 36.12 3.04
N ASN A 65 14.02 36.85 4.10
CA ASN A 65 14.93 37.75 4.81
C ASN A 65 15.79 37.01 5.85
N ASN A 66 15.42 35.80 6.28
CA ASN A 66 16.14 35.01 7.27
C ASN A 66 17.33 34.26 6.64
N THR A 67 18.32 34.99 6.14
CA THR A 67 19.48 34.42 5.42
C THR A 67 20.37 33.48 6.25
N LYS A 68 20.11 33.37 7.56
CA LYS A 68 20.76 32.42 8.48
C LYS A 68 20.12 31.03 8.49
N LEU A 69 18.94 30.86 7.91
CA LEU A 69 18.29 29.56 7.81
C LEU A 69 19.16 28.58 7.03
N THR A 70 19.46 27.45 7.66
CA THR A 70 20.16 26.30 7.08
C THR A 70 19.23 25.10 6.92
N SER A 71 18.16 25.02 7.72
CA SER A 71 17.16 23.96 7.65
C SER A 71 15.75 24.53 7.75
N VAL A 72 14.91 24.17 6.78
CA VAL A 72 13.47 24.48 6.79
C VAL A 72 12.71 23.20 6.47
N ASP A 73 11.85 22.80 7.40
CA ASP A 73 10.92 21.69 7.21
C ASP A 73 9.49 22.20 7.42
N LEU A 74 8.69 22.14 6.35
CA LEU A 74 7.25 22.45 6.37
C LEU A 74 6.43 21.25 5.88
N SER A 75 7.01 20.05 5.89
CA SER A 75 6.38 18.84 5.35
C SER A 75 5.08 18.49 6.09
N HIS A 76 4.22 17.71 5.45
CA HIS A 76 2.95 17.22 6.06
C HIS A 76 2.10 18.36 6.63
N ASN A 77 1.70 19.28 5.75
CA ASN A 77 0.82 20.40 6.04
C ASN A 77 -0.18 20.60 4.88
N PHE A 78 -0.96 21.68 4.91
CA PHE A 78 -1.90 22.05 3.85
C PHE A 78 -1.48 23.31 3.11
N VAL A 79 -0.18 23.65 3.11
CA VAL A 79 0.33 24.91 2.54
C VAL A 79 -0.19 25.05 1.10
N PRO A 80 -1.06 26.04 0.85
CA PRO A 80 -1.86 26.14 -0.35
C PRO A 80 -1.00 26.66 -1.49
N LYS A 81 -1.63 26.71 -2.67
CA LYS A 81 -1.14 27.35 -3.89
C LYS A 81 -0.52 28.73 -3.59
N GLY A 82 0.80 28.77 -3.43
CA GLY A 82 1.58 29.95 -3.07
C GLY A 82 3.03 29.82 -3.56
N SER A 83 3.68 30.95 -3.81
CA SER A 83 5.02 31.02 -4.41
C SER A 83 6.11 30.66 -3.39
N ILE A 84 6.88 29.60 -3.64
CA ILE A 84 8.17 29.36 -2.97
C ILE A 84 9.28 30.30 -3.46
N GLY A 85 8.92 31.37 -4.21
CA GLY A 85 9.83 32.37 -4.76
C GLY A 85 10.80 32.95 -3.73
N SER A 86 10.28 33.36 -2.57
CA SER A 86 11.06 33.97 -1.49
C SER A 86 12.05 33.00 -0.84
N ILE A 87 11.76 31.69 -0.84
CA ILE A 87 12.70 30.67 -0.34
C ILE A 87 13.99 30.69 -1.16
N GLY A 88 13.93 31.02 -2.45
CA GLY A 88 15.11 31.15 -3.32
C GLY A 88 16.13 32.21 -2.86
N ASN A 89 15.80 33.06 -1.89
CA ASN A 89 16.73 34.02 -1.29
C ASN A 89 17.58 33.41 -0.15
N LEU A 90 17.22 32.22 0.34
CA LEU A 90 17.88 31.55 1.47
C LEU A 90 19.14 30.80 1.03
N THR A 91 20.14 31.49 0.49
CA THR A 91 21.31 30.86 -0.15
C THR A 91 22.20 30.01 0.78
N SER A 92 22.02 30.11 2.10
CA SER A 92 22.69 29.26 3.10
C SER A 92 21.94 27.96 3.41
N LEU A 93 20.75 27.76 2.83
CA LEU A 93 19.90 26.60 3.10
C LEU A 93 20.57 25.32 2.61
N SER A 94 20.70 24.34 3.50
CA SER A 94 21.24 23.01 3.22
C SER A 94 20.16 21.92 3.21
N TYR A 95 19.06 22.13 3.93
CA TYR A 95 17.94 21.19 4.03
C TYR A 95 16.63 21.94 3.78
N LEU A 96 15.85 21.46 2.81
CA LEU A 96 14.51 21.94 2.51
C LEU A 96 13.57 20.77 2.29
N ASP A 97 12.62 20.62 3.19
CA ASP A 97 11.50 19.68 3.03
C ASP A 97 10.19 20.43 2.98
N LEU A 98 9.50 20.32 1.85
CA LEU A 98 8.18 20.87 1.58
C LEU A 98 7.22 19.78 1.12
N SER A 99 7.56 18.51 1.35
CA SER A 99 6.78 17.36 0.92
C SER A 99 5.38 17.34 1.54
N ASN A 100 4.46 16.58 0.95
CA ASN A 100 3.12 16.36 1.53
C ASN A 100 2.37 17.69 1.80
N ASN A 101 2.23 18.50 0.76
CA ASN A 101 1.60 19.81 0.82
C ASN A 101 0.72 20.05 -0.42
N ARG A 102 0.24 21.29 -0.64
CA ARG A 102 -0.58 21.66 -1.80
C ARG A 102 0.13 22.68 -2.70
N ILE A 103 1.45 22.63 -2.78
CA ILE A 103 2.27 23.59 -3.53
C ILE A 103 2.06 23.36 -5.03
N THR A 104 1.67 24.43 -5.74
CA THR A 104 1.52 24.41 -7.22
C THR A 104 2.48 25.40 -7.91
N SER A 105 3.39 26.04 -7.19
CA SER A 105 4.24 27.11 -7.74
C SER A 105 5.38 26.57 -8.60
N SER A 106 5.94 27.45 -9.43
CA SER A 106 7.20 27.17 -10.12
C SER A 106 8.34 26.99 -9.12
N ILE A 107 9.15 25.96 -9.31
CA ILE A 107 10.34 25.69 -8.49
C ILE A 107 11.60 26.38 -9.01
N GLY A 108 11.48 27.25 -10.03
CA GLY A 108 12.62 27.93 -10.65
C GLY A 108 13.52 28.68 -9.66
N SER A 109 12.94 29.32 -8.63
CA SER A 109 13.69 30.04 -7.60
C SER A 109 14.53 29.13 -6.69
N VAL A 110 14.16 27.85 -6.54
CA VAL A 110 14.92 26.86 -5.77
C VAL A 110 16.30 26.65 -6.39
N GLY A 111 16.44 26.83 -7.70
CA GLY A 111 17.72 26.77 -8.41
C GLY A 111 18.78 27.79 -7.95
N ASN A 112 18.42 28.77 -7.11
CA ASN A 112 19.36 29.70 -6.50
C ASN A 112 20.04 29.16 -5.22
N LEU A 113 19.56 28.04 -4.67
CA LEU A 113 19.99 27.49 -3.38
C LEU A 113 21.23 26.60 -3.52
N THR A 114 22.34 27.12 -4.02
CA THR A 114 23.52 26.32 -4.39
C THR A 114 24.18 25.54 -3.25
N SER A 115 23.87 25.87 -1.99
CA SER A 115 24.31 25.16 -0.78
C SER A 115 23.43 23.95 -0.40
N LEU A 116 22.30 23.76 -1.10
CA LEU A 116 21.29 22.77 -0.76
C LEU A 116 21.82 21.35 -0.98
N ARG A 117 21.65 20.49 0.03
CA ARG A 117 22.04 19.07 0.03
C ARG A 117 20.82 18.15 0.02
N TYR A 118 19.74 18.56 0.66
CA TYR A 118 18.49 17.83 0.74
C TYR A 118 17.34 18.68 0.21
N LEU A 119 16.65 18.18 -0.80
CA LEU A 119 15.43 18.77 -1.34
C LEU A 119 14.35 17.71 -1.49
N ASP A 120 13.28 17.88 -0.73
CA ASP A 120 12.06 17.09 -0.88
C ASP A 120 10.87 18.02 -1.18
N LEU A 121 10.27 17.80 -2.35
CA LEU A 121 9.05 18.45 -2.82
C LEU A 121 8.00 17.40 -3.22
N SER A 122 8.18 16.15 -2.80
CA SER A 122 7.28 15.06 -3.13
C SER A 122 5.85 15.34 -2.66
N ASN A 123 4.86 14.71 -3.31
CA ASN A 123 3.47 14.74 -2.84
C ASN A 123 2.91 16.17 -2.80
N ASN A 124 3.06 16.85 -3.92
CA ASN A 124 2.60 18.21 -4.14
C ASN A 124 1.89 18.30 -5.49
N ARG A 125 1.69 19.51 -6.02
CA ARG A 125 1.04 19.77 -7.31
C ARG A 125 1.93 20.63 -8.20
N VAL A 126 3.25 20.45 -8.11
CA VAL A 126 4.23 21.19 -8.90
C VAL A 126 4.09 20.82 -10.38
N THR A 127 4.00 21.83 -11.25
CA THR A 127 3.83 21.65 -12.70
C THR A 127 5.02 22.14 -13.53
N SER A 128 5.93 22.90 -12.92
CA SER A 128 7.06 23.52 -13.63
C SER A 128 8.16 22.52 -13.96
N SER A 129 8.88 22.77 -15.06
CA SER A 129 10.09 22.02 -15.43
C SER A 129 11.20 22.09 -14.36
N ILE A 130 11.96 21.00 -14.25
CA ILE A 130 13.06 20.82 -13.28
C ILE A 130 14.41 21.37 -13.73
N GLY A 131 14.48 22.08 -14.87
CA GLY A 131 15.74 22.58 -15.46
C GLY A 131 16.64 23.38 -14.51
N SER A 132 16.05 24.20 -13.65
CA SER A 132 16.74 25.05 -12.68
C SER A 132 17.45 24.26 -11.57
N ILE A 133 16.97 23.04 -11.26
CA ILE A 133 17.54 22.18 -10.23
C ILE A 133 18.96 21.72 -10.61
N GLY A 134 19.31 21.71 -11.90
CA GLY A 134 20.67 21.43 -12.37
C GLY A 134 21.74 22.44 -11.89
N ASN A 135 21.35 23.54 -11.24
CA ASN A 135 22.28 24.48 -10.60
C ASN A 135 22.70 24.07 -9.19
N LEU A 136 22.03 23.09 -8.56
CA LEU A 136 22.22 22.69 -7.17
C LEU A 136 23.36 21.67 -7.02
N THR A 137 24.57 22.00 -7.43
CA THR A 137 25.69 21.03 -7.52
C THR A 137 26.08 20.33 -6.21
N SER A 138 25.66 20.88 -5.06
CA SER A 138 25.86 20.29 -3.73
C SER A 138 24.78 19.27 -3.33
N LEU A 139 23.76 19.07 -4.17
CA LEU A 139 22.58 18.27 -3.83
C LEU A 139 22.93 16.78 -3.75
N GLU A 140 22.55 16.15 -2.64
CA GLU A 140 22.80 14.75 -2.30
C GLU A 140 21.49 13.94 -2.37
N PHE A 141 20.35 14.56 -2.04
CA PHE A 141 19.01 13.97 -2.06
C PHE A 141 18.03 14.87 -2.81
N LEU A 142 17.34 14.30 -3.79
CA LEU A 142 16.28 14.95 -4.55
C LEU A 142 15.07 14.04 -4.70
N ASP A 143 13.95 14.43 -4.08
CA ASP A 143 12.65 13.80 -4.30
C ASP A 143 11.63 14.81 -4.83
N LEU A 144 11.15 14.57 -6.05
CA LEU A 144 10.09 15.33 -6.71
C LEU A 144 8.89 14.44 -7.07
N SER A 145 8.77 13.27 -6.43
CA SER A 145 7.76 12.28 -6.77
C SER A 145 6.33 12.74 -6.49
N ASN A 146 5.36 12.10 -7.15
CA ASN A 146 3.92 12.37 -7.00
C ASN A 146 3.61 13.88 -7.14
N ASN A 147 3.97 14.41 -8.31
CA ASN A 147 3.70 15.78 -8.71
C ASN A 147 3.11 15.80 -10.13
N GLN A 148 2.97 16.98 -10.73
CA GLN A 148 2.43 17.17 -12.09
C GLN A 148 3.51 17.71 -13.04
N ILE A 149 4.78 17.39 -12.77
CA ILE A 149 5.92 17.90 -13.53
C ILE A 149 5.88 17.29 -14.93
N ASN A 150 6.01 18.13 -15.95
CA ASN A 150 6.00 17.71 -17.35
C ASN A 150 7.30 18.10 -18.08
N GLY A 151 7.41 17.65 -19.32
CA GLY A 151 8.60 17.82 -20.16
C GLY A 151 9.64 16.72 -19.92
N SER A 152 10.82 16.88 -20.51
CA SER A 152 11.89 15.89 -20.41
C SER A 152 12.82 16.15 -19.22
N ILE A 153 13.53 15.10 -18.80
CA ILE A 153 14.67 15.26 -17.88
C ILE A 153 15.73 16.11 -18.61
N PRO A 154 16.10 17.28 -18.06
CA PRO A 154 17.08 18.15 -18.69
C PRO A 154 18.50 17.61 -18.48
N SER A 155 19.36 17.72 -19.49
CA SER A 155 20.76 17.29 -19.40
C SER A 155 21.55 18.03 -18.31
N THR A 156 21.09 19.21 -17.87
CA THR A 156 21.68 19.94 -16.74
C THR A 156 21.64 19.16 -15.43
N LEU A 157 20.75 18.18 -15.28
CA LEU A 157 20.68 17.33 -14.09
C LEU A 157 21.95 16.48 -13.90
N SER A 158 22.69 16.21 -14.98
CA SER A 158 23.99 15.51 -14.94
C SER A 158 25.08 16.26 -14.16
N LYS A 159 24.88 17.55 -13.89
CA LYS A 159 25.80 18.38 -13.08
C LYS A 159 25.73 18.06 -11.58
N LEU A 160 24.70 17.34 -11.13
CA LEU A 160 24.47 17.02 -9.73
C LEU A 160 25.33 15.84 -9.28
N ILE A 161 26.66 15.94 -9.44
CA ILE A 161 27.60 14.84 -9.23
C ILE A 161 27.64 14.29 -7.79
N SER A 162 27.11 15.05 -6.83
CA SER A 162 26.99 14.65 -5.41
C SER A 162 25.73 13.82 -5.13
N LEU A 163 24.84 13.67 -6.10
CA LEU A 163 23.51 13.10 -5.91
C LEU A 163 23.58 11.59 -5.63
N THR A 164 22.96 11.19 -4.52
CA THR A 164 22.86 9.79 -4.06
C THR A 164 21.46 9.22 -4.25
N THR A 165 20.43 10.09 -4.22
CA THR A 165 19.03 9.70 -4.40
C THR A 165 18.36 10.65 -5.38
N LEU A 166 17.74 10.08 -6.41
CA LEU A 166 16.92 10.79 -7.38
C LEU A 166 15.58 10.06 -7.54
N SER A 167 14.50 10.71 -7.10
CA SER A 167 13.13 10.23 -7.28
C SER A 167 12.32 11.24 -8.09
N LEU A 168 11.85 10.82 -9.26
CA LEU A 168 10.94 11.54 -10.15
C LEU A 168 9.64 10.75 -10.40
N LYS A 169 9.39 9.73 -9.57
CA LYS A 169 8.25 8.81 -9.70
C LYS A 169 6.90 9.54 -9.78
N SER A 170 5.94 8.98 -10.50
CA SER A 170 4.55 9.49 -10.55
C SER A 170 4.49 10.97 -10.96
N ASN A 171 4.93 11.26 -12.17
CA ASN A 171 4.87 12.59 -12.77
C ASN A 171 4.36 12.48 -14.21
N GLN A 172 4.38 13.59 -14.95
CA GLN A 172 4.03 13.67 -16.36
C GLN A 172 5.28 13.86 -17.24
N LEU A 173 6.45 13.40 -16.77
CA LEU A 173 7.70 13.54 -17.50
C LEU A 173 7.68 12.67 -18.74
N ASN A 174 8.24 13.16 -19.83
CA ASN A 174 8.20 12.52 -21.14
C ASN A 174 9.53 12.66 -21.89
N GLY A 175 9.56 12.20 -23.15
CA GLY A 175 10.79 12.23 -23.95
C GLY A 175 11.76 11.11 -23.60
N LEU A 176 13.00 11.24 -24.07
CA LEU A 176 14.04 10.21 -23.91
C LEU A 176 14.73 10.34 -22.55
N LEU A 177 15.16 9.21 -21.98
CA LEU A 177 16.09 9.21 -20.86
C LEU A 177 17.47 9.73 -21.32
N PRO A 178 18.02 10.77 -20.69
CA PRO A 178 19.31 11.32 -21.11
C PRO A 178 20.47 10.38 -20.74
N PRO A 179 21.35 10.01 -21.69
CA PRO A 179 22.55 9.22 -21.40
C PRO A 179 23.46 9.85 -20.33
N GLU A 180 23.41 11.17 -20.18
CA GLU A 180 24.17 11.92 -19.19
C GLU A 180 23.78 11.57 -17.74
N LEU A 181 22.65 10.91 -17.48
CA LEU A 181 22.35 10.38 -16.14
C LEU A 181 23.42 9.40 -15.64
N GLY A 182 24.12 8.73 -16.57
CA GLY A 182 25.25 7.87 -16.24
C GLY A 182 26.46 8.60 -15.63
N SER A 183 26.50 9.95 -15.62
CA SER A 183 27.55 10.70 -14.94
C SER A 183 27.35 10.79 -13.41
N LEU A 184 26.16 10.45 -12.91
CA LEU A 184 25.80 10.50 -11.49
C LEU A 184 26.34 9.24 -10.78
N VAL A 185 27.66 9.10 -10.72
CA VAL A 185 28.32 7.88 -10.25
C VAL A 185 28.11 7.58 -8.76
N LEU A 186 27.69 8.58 -7.97
CA LEU A 186 27.34 8.43 -6.56
C LEU A 186 25.90 7.97 -6.32
N LEU A 187 25.09 7.84 -7.38
CA LEU A 187 23.68 7.51 -7.27
C LEU A 187 23.50 6.08 -6.72
N THR A 188 22.74 5.97 -5.65
CA THR A 188 22.38 4.72 -4.95
C THR A 188 20.92 4.33 -5.18
N HIS A 189 20.05 5.30 -5.43
CA HIS A 189 18.63 5.12 -5.68
C HIS A 189 18.18 5.99 -6.85
N LEU A 190 17.58 5.37 -7.88
CA LEU A 190 16.98 6.03 -9.03
C LEU A 190 15.56 5.50 -9.23
N ASP A 191 14.57 6.36 -9.06
CA ASP A 191 13.17 6.04 -9.35
C ASP A 191 12.58 7.02 -10.38
N LEU A 192 12.28 6.47 -11.56
CA LEU A 192 11.68 7.14 -12.71
C LEU A 192 10.30 6.55 -13.05
N SER A 193 9.75 5.72 -12.17
CA SER A 193 8.55 4.94 -12.44
C SER A 193 7.31 5.81 -12.63
N ARG A 194 6.27 5.29 -13.31
CA ARG A 194 4.99 5.99 -13.52
C ARG A 194 5.17 7.37 -14.16
N ASN A 195 5.77 7.36 -15.35
CA ASN A 195 5.96 8.54 -16.19
C ASN A 195 5.62 8.17 -17.65
N GLN A 196 5.99 9.03 -18.61
CA GLN A 196 5.73 8.86 -20.03
C GLN A 196 7.04 8.81 -20.83
N PHE A 197 8.11 8.24 -20.25
CA PHE A 197 9.41 8.15 -20.92
C PHE A 197 9.35 7.22 -22.14
N LEU A 198 10.03 7.62 -23.21
CA LEU A 198 10.07 6.95 -24.51
C LEU A 198 11.50 6.49 -24.84
N GLY A 199 11.60 5.61 -25.83
CA GLY A 199 12.89 5.13 -26.35
C GLY A 199 13.56 4.11 -25.44
N SER A 200 14.85 3.85 -25.68
CA SER A 200 15.60 2.82 -24.95
C SER A 200 16.16 3.32 -23.62
N ILE A 201 16.34 2.39 -22.69
CA ILE A 201 17.16 2.63 -21.49
C ILE A 201 18.61 2.90 -21.93
N PRO A 202 19.23 4.03 -21.56
CA PRO A 202 20.60 4.31 -21.93
C PRO A 202 21.58 3.33 -21.26
N PRO A 203 22.51 2.70 -22.00
CA PRO A 203 23.51 1.80 -21.41
C PRO A 203 24.43 2.51 -20.41
N GLN A 204 24.56 3.84 -20.51
CA GLN A 204 25.36 4.67 -19.61
C GLN A 204 24.88 4.64 -18.16
N ILE A 205 23.61 4.28 -17.90
CA ILE A 205 23.12 4.05 -16.52
C ILE A 205 23.93 2.95 -15.82
N GLY A 206 24.51 2.01 -16.59
CA GLY A 206 25.44 0.99 -16.08
C GLY A 206 26.74 1.54 -15.47
N HIS A 207 27.06 2.83 -15.64
CA HIS A 207 28.21 3.48 -14.99
C HIS A 207 27.93 3.90 -13.54
N CYS A 208 26.68 3.93 -13.09
CA CYS A 208 26.30 4.26 -11.72
C CYS A 208 26.55 3.06 -10.79
N HIS A 209 27.81 2.65 -10.60
CA HIS A 209 28.16 1.39 -9.94
C HIS A 209 27.71 1.27 -8.46
N LEU A 210 27.34 2.38 -7.81
CA LEU A 210 26.79 2.40 -6.46
C LEU A 210 25.27 2.17 -6.40
N LEU A 211 24.60 2.06 -7.55
CA LEU A 211 23.15 1.92 -7.62
C LEU A 211 22.71 0.61 -6.95
N SER A 212 21.83 0.77 -5.95
CA SER A 212 21.20 -0.29 -5.17
C SER A 212 19.75 -0.52 -5.57
N SER A 213 19.07 0.52 -6.08
CA SER A 213 17.68 0.46 -6.52
C SER A 213 17.53 1.20 -7.85
N LEU A 214 17.05 0.50 -8.87
CA LEU A 214 16.72 1.05 -10.18
C LEU A 214 15.26 0.72 -10.50
N LEU A 215 14.40 1.74 -10.40
CA LEU A 215 12.97 1.63 -10.61
C LEU A 215 12.57 2.48 -11.82
N VAL A 216 12.15 1.83 -12.90
CA VAL A 216 11.79 2.49 -14.18
C VAL A 216 10.46 1.94 -14.70
N SER A 217 9.66 1.38 -13.81
CA SER A 217 8.41 0.70 -14.14
C SER A 217 7.34 1.67 -14.65
N ASP A 218 6.34 1.15 -15.37
CA ASP A 218 5.17 1.93 -15.80
C ASP A 218 5.54 3.18 -16.61
N ASN A 219 6.16 2.92 -17.76
CA ASN A 219 6.60 3.92 -18.74
C ASN A 219 6.35 3.39 -20.16
N LEU A 220 6.77 4.14 -21.18
CA LEU A 220 6.62 3.79 -22.59
C LEU A 220 7.98 3.41 -23.23
N LEU A 221 8.92 2.88 -22.43
CA LEU A 221 10.26 2.55 -22.90
C LEU A 221 10.23 1.36 -23.86
N THR A 222 11.10 1.38 -24.87
CA THR A 222 11.21 0.39 -25.94
C THR A 222 12.65 -0.10 -26.11
N GLY A 223 12.87 -1.06 -27.01
CA GLY A 223 14.21 -1.59 -27.27
C GLY A 223 14.67 -2.61 -26.23
N GLU A 224 15.94 -3.00 -26.31
CA GLU A 224 16.51 -4.04 -25.46
C GLU A 224 16.89 -3.52 -24.08
N ILE A 225 16.89 -4.43 -23.09
CA ILE A 225 17.51 -4.15 -21.78
C ILE A 225 19.03 -4.09 -21.99
N PRO A 226 19.71 -2.98 -21.64
CA PRO A 226 21.15 -2.87 -21.82
C PRO A 226 21.92 -3.89 -20.98
N GLN A 227 22.89 -4.59 -21.59
CA GLN A 227 23.74 -5.55 -20.90
C GLN A 227 24.57 -4.89 -19.79
N GLU A 228 24.85 -3.60 -19.90
CA GLU A 228 25.61 -2.79 -18.96
C GLU A 228 24.94 -2.70 -17.59
N LEU A 229 23.60 -2.85 -17.52
CA LEU A 229 22.89 -2.94 -16.24
C LEU A 229 23.34 -4.14 -15.41
N GLY A 230 23.81 -5.22 -16.06
CA GLY A 230 24.41 -6.36 -15.38
C GLY A 230 25.73 -6.06 -14.66
N TYR A 231 26.33 -4.88 -14.84
CA TYR A 231 27.54 -4.45 -14.12
C TYR A 231 27.25 -3.73 -12.80
N LEU A 232 25.98 -3.47 -12.49
CA LEU A 232 25.53 -2.83 -11.26
C LEU A 232 25.52 -3.84 -10.10
N THR A 233 26.69 -4.31 -9.68
CA THR A 233 26.80 -5.40 -8.69
C THR A 233 26.25 -5.08 -7.29
N ASN A 234 25.97 -3.81 -7.00
CA ASN A 234 25.30 -3.35 -5.78
C ASN A 234 23.77 -3.41 -5.84
N LEU A 235 23.20 -3.70 -7.02
CA LEU A 235 21.76 -3.64 -7.24
C LEU A 235 21.05 -4.70 -6.39
N TYR A 236 20.18 -4.22 -5.52
CA TYR A 236 19.29 -4.98 -4.65
C TYR A 236 17.89 -5.09 -5.26
N GLU A 237 17.45 -4.04 -5.97
CA GLU A 237 16.13 -3.99 -6.59
C GLU A 237 16.21 -3.44 -8.02
N LEU A 238 15.62 -4.17 -8.96
CA LEU A 238 15.46 -3.79 -10.35
C LEU A 238 14.01 -4.00 -10.77
N ASP A 239 13.30 -2.91 -11.07
CA ASP A 239 11.95 -2.96 -11.63
C ASP A 239 11.90 -2.22 -12.98
N LEU A 240 11.75 -3.01 -14.06
CA LEU A 240 11.56 -2.52 -15.43
C LEU A 240 10.16 -2.90 -15.96
N SER A 241 9.25 -3.32 -15.08
CA SER A 241 7.95 -3.85 -15.48
C SER A 241 7.05 -2.78 -16.11
N ARG A 242 6.00 -3.22 -16.81
CA ARG A 242 5.01 -2.34 -17.45
C ARG A 242 5.68 -1.31 -18.38
N ASN A 243 6.50 -1.82 -19.29
CA ASN A 243 7.09 -1.06 -20.38
C ASN A 243 6.85 -1.81 -21.70
N ASN A 244 7.47 -1.36 -22.78
CA ASN A 244 7.43 -2.02 -24.09
C ASN A 244 8.83 -2.49 -24.51
N LEU A 245 9.65 -2.93 -23.53
CA LEU A 245 10.99 -3.47 -23.75
C LEU A 245 10.92 -4.81 -24.47
N SER A 246 11.87 -5.09 -25.35
CA SER A 246 11.90 -6.26 -26.23
C SER A 246 13.23 -6.99 -26.19
N GLY A 247 13.31 -8.16 -26.82
CA GLY A 247 14.54 -8.96 -26.89
C GLY A 247 14.82 -9.76 -25.62
N ALA A 248 16.02 -10.32 -25.55
CA ALA A 248 16.40 -11.24 -24.49
C ALA A 248 16.79 -10.55 -23.18
N ILE A 249 16.54 -11.23 -22.06
CA ILE A 249 17.10 -10.84 -20.76
C ILE A 249 18.63 -10.97 -20.83
N PRO A 250 19.42 -9.90 -20.54
CA PRO A 250 20.87 -9.96 -20.67
C PRO A 250 21.50 -11.03 -19.80
N VAL A 251 22.37 -11.84 -20.41
CA VAL A 251 23.12 -12.88 -19.69
C VAL A 251 24.00 -12.31 -18.58
N THR A 252 24.40 -11.04 -18.68
CA THR A 252 25.18 -10.30 -17.69
C THR A 252 24.47 -10.12 -16.35
N PHE A 253 23.15 -10.32 -16.27
CA PHE A 253 22.42 -10.27 -15.00
C PHE A 253 22.91 -11.32 -14.00
N ASN A 254 23.63 -12.35 -14.45
CA ASN A 254 24.33 -13.29 -13.57
C ASN A 254 25.40 -12.69 -12.65
N LYS A 255 25.81 -11.44 -12.90
CA LYS A 255 26.73 -10.70 -12.04
C LYS A 255 26.02 -9.91 -10.93
N LEU A 256 24.68 -9.91 -10.89
CA LEU A 256 23.89 -9.17 -9.91
C LEU A 256 23.69 -10.00 -8.64
N TYR A 257 24.80 -10.30 -7.94
CA TYR A 257 24.80 -11.22 -6.79
C TYR A 257 24.01 -10.71 -5.58
N ARG A 258 23.73 -9.40 -5.49
CA ARG A 258 22.98 -8.75 -4.41
C ARG A 258 21.49 -8.57 -4.72
N LEU A 259 21.05 -8.96 -5.93
CA LEU A 259 19.70 -8.70 -6.40
C LEU A 259 18.69 -9.54 -5.61
N PHE A 260 17.81 -8.85 -4.90
CA PHE A 260 16.74 -9.43 -4.10
C PHE A 260 15.37 -9.29 -4.78
N ARG A 261 15.15 -8.24 -5.57
CA ARG A 261 13.91 -8.04 -6.33
C ARG A 261 14.23 -7.79 -7.80
N LEU A 262 13.65 -8.62 -8.66
CA LEU A 262 13.69 -8.44 -10.12
C LEU A 262 12.28 -8.52 -10.68
N ASN A 263 11.80 -7.42 -11.24
CA ASN A 263 10.52 -7.37 -11.91
C ASN A 263 10.69 -6.90 -13.36
N LEU A 264 10.45 -7.83 -14.29
CA LEU A 264 10.49 -7.58 -15.74
C LEU A 264 9.12 -7.86 -16.38
N SER A 265 8.08 -8.05 -15.58
CA SER A 265 6.75 -8.42 -16.05
C SER A 265 6.10 -7.33 -16.92
N TYR A 266 5.12 -7.70 -17.73
CA TYR A 266 4.42 -6.76 -18.63
C TYR A 266 5.37 -5.98 -19.54
N ASN A 267 6.13 -6.72 -20.36
CA ASN A 267 6.98 -6.21 -21.43
C ASN A 267 6.79 -7.09 -22.69
N ALA A 268 7.59 -6.86 -23.72
CA ALA A 268 7.67 -7.67 -24.92
C ALA A 268 8.97 -8.50 -24.99
N LEU A 269 9.50 -8.93 -23.84
CA LEU A 269 10.74 -9.71 -23.77
C LEU A 269 10.54 -11.10 -24.37
N ASP A 270 11.60 -11.63 -24.96
CA ASP A 270 11.59 -12.93 -25.64
C ASP A 270 12.84 -13.75 -25.35
N GLY A 271 12.80 -15.01 -25.79
CA GLY A 271 13.94 -15.90 -25.71
C GLY A 271 14.10 -16.57 -24.35
N LYS A 272 15.27 -17.18 -24.17
CA LYS A 272 15.56 -18.05 -23.03
C LYS A 272 15.88 -17.23 -21.78
N VAL A 273 15.23 -17.56 -20.67
CA VAL A 273 15.59 -17.00 -19.35
C VAL A 273 16.92 -17.62 -18.90
N PRO A 274 17.98 -16.82 -18.68
CA PRO A 274 19.31 -17.36 -18.42
C PRO A 274 19.40 -18.01 -17.02
N TYR A 275 19.66 -19.33 -17.00
CA TYR A 275 19.56 -20.25 -15.85
C TYR A 275 20.59 -19.99 -14.73
N THR A 276 21.63 -19.19 -14.98
CA THR A 276 22.67 -18.88 -13.99
C THR A 276 22.53 -17.48 -13.38
N SER A 277 21.44 -16.78 -13.68
CA SER A 277 21.46 -15.31 -13.67
C SER A 277 20.72 -14.60 -12.55
N ILE A 278 19.99 -15.32 -11.71
CA ILE A 278 19.21 -14.73 -10.64
C ILE A 278 19.38 -15.62 -9.41
N PRO A 279 19.93 -15.13 -8.26
CA PRO A 279 20.21 -15.96 -7.09
C PRO A 279 18.96 -16.75 -6.63
N ALA A 280 18.92 -18.03 -6.98
CA ALA A 280 17.69 -18.84 -6.96
C ALA A 280 17.07 -19.06 -5.57
N SER A 281 17.77 -18.74 -4.46
CA SER A 281 17.27 -19.02 -3.12
C SER A 281 16.66 -17.82 -2.37
N LEU A 282 16.82 -16.57 -2.84
CA LEU A 282 16.34 -15.38 -2.13
C LEU A 282 15.71 -14.29 -3.01
N THR A 283 15.91 -14.31 -4.34
CA THR A 283 15.38 -13.26 -5.22
C THR A 283 13.91 -13.48 -5.54
N VAL A 284 13.07 -12.47 -5.30
CA VAL A 284 11.69 -12.41 -5.81
C VAL A 284 11.76 -12.01 -7.28
N VAL A 285 11.32 -12.90 -8.16
CA VAL A 285 11.40 -12.72 -9.61
C VAL A 285 10.01 -12.72 -10.23
N SER A 286 9.70 -11.65 -10.97
CA SER A 286 8.43 -11.48 -11.68
C SER A 286 8.70 -11.33 -13.18
N LEU A 287 8.34 -12.35 -13.97
CA LEU A 287 8.52 -12.40 -15.44
C LEU A 287 7.21 -12.47 -16.23
N GLY A 288 6.07 -12.50 -15.53
CA GLY A 288 4.75 -12.72 -16.14
C GLY A 288 4.42 -11.71 -17.25
N HIS A 289 3.50 -12.07 -18.13
CA HIS A 289 3.07 -11.24 -19.26
C HIS A 289 4.17 -10.86 -20.27
N ASN A 290 5.23 -11.68 -20.39
CA ASN A 290 6.13 -11.70 -21.54
C ASN A 290 5.89 -12.99 -22.33
N ILE A 291 5.10 -12.91 -23.40
CA ILE A 291 4.54 -14.10 -24.08
C ILE A 291 5.56 -15.04 -24.73
N ASN A 292 6.77 -14.52 -25.03
CA ASN A 292 7.80 -15.24 -25.77
C ASN A 292 9.00 -15.65 -24.89
N LEU A 293 8.92 -15.44 -23.57
CA LEU A 293 9.92 -15.97 -22.65
C LEU A 293 9.74 -17.47 -22.47
N CYS A 294 10.85 -18.19 -22.42
CA CYS A 294 10.83 -19.63 -22.25
C CYS A 294 11.91 -20.12 -21.27
N GLY A 295 11.61 -21.22 -20.57
CA GLY A 295 12.49 -21.87 -19.60
C GLY A 295 13.38 -22.96 -20.21
N ASP A 296 14.46 -23.32 -19.53
CA ASP A 296 15.30 -24.45 -19.93
C ASP A 296 14.62 -25.79 -19.58
N SER A 297 14.50 -26.69 -20.56
CA SER A 297 13.88 -28.00 -20.39
C SER A 297 14.69 -28.97 -19.52
N GLN A 298 15.95 -28.64 -19.21
CA GLN A 298 16.83 -29.49 -18.40
C GLN A 298 16.74 -29.26 -16.87
N TYR A 299 15.97 -28.28 -16.40
CA TYR A 299 15.88 -27.96 -14.97
C TYR A 299 14.43 -27.80 -14.49
N SER A 300 14.05 -28.55 -13.46
CA SER A 300 12.68 -28.74 -12.96
C SER A 300 12.09 -27.57 -12.17
N ASP A 301 12.81 -26.44 -12.02
CA ASP A 301 12.44 -25.32 -11.14
C ASP A 301 11.65 -24.20 -11.86
N TYR A 302 11.45 -24.30 -13.18
CA TYR A 302 10.70 -23.29 -13.96
C TYR A 302 9.17 -23.41 -13.84
N SER A 303 8.67 -24.47 -13.21
CA SER A 303 7.26 -24.59 -12.82
C SER A 303 6.82 -23.51 -11.83
N LYS A 304 7.78 -22.85 -11.17
CA LYS A 304 7.55 -21.72 -10.24
C LYS A 304 7.18 -20.40 -10.94
N TYR A 305 7.46 -20.27 -12.24
CA TYR A 305 7.27 -19.03 -13.01
C TYR A 305 6.32 -19.17 -14.21
N ASP A 306 5.61 -20.30 -14.34
CA ASP A 306 4.69 -20.63 -15.44
C ASP A 306 5.28 -20.45 -16.86
N LEU A 307 6.59 -20.65 -17.02
CA LEU A 307 7.26 -20.53 -18.32
C LEU A 307 7.18 -21.83 -19.11
N THR A 308 6.79 -21.75 -20.38
CA THR A 308 6.87 -22.89 -21.29
C THR A 308 8.34 -23.23 -21.60
N PRO A 309 8.71 -24.51 -21.76
CA PRO A 309 10.04 -24.89 -22.20
C PRO A 309 10.36 -24.29 -23.58
N CYS A 310 11.58 -23.81 -23.78
CA CYS A 310 12.02 -23.35 -25.09
C CYS A 310 11.95 -24.52 -26.09
N LYS A 311 11.20 -24.34 -27.18
CA LYS A 311 11.27 -25.29 -28.31
C LYS A 311 12.69 -25.28 -28.84
N ALA A 312 13.32 -26.46 -28.93
CA ALA A 312 14.55 -26.58 -29.69
C ALA A 312 14.24 -26.10 -31.11
N LEU A 313 15.04 -25.16 -31.62
CA LEU A 313 15.06 -24.91 -33.06
C LEU A 313 15.48 -26.23 -33.69
N GLU A 314 14.51 -26.98 -34.21
CA GLU A 314 14.81 -27.96 -35.24
C GLU A 314 15.44 -27.15 -36.36
N VAL A 315 16.76 -27.30 -36.48
CA VAL A 315 17.47 -26.95 -37.69
C VAL A 315 16.87 -27.87 -38.75
N ASP A 316 15.85 -27.37 -39.45
CA ASP A 316 15.40 -27.97 -40.69
C ASP A 316 16.64 -28.05 -41.60
N ARG A 317 17.22 -29.25 -41.66
CA ARG A 317 18.03 -29.66 -42.79
C ARG A 317 17.06 -29.78 -43.97
N GLU A 318 16.65 -28.66 -44.53
CA GLU A 318 16.18 -28.64 -45.91
C GLU A 318 17.37 -29.10 -46.77
N GLN A 319 17.32 -30.37 -47.15
CA GLN A 319 18.12 -30.91 -48.23
C GLN A 319 17.93 -30.04 -49.46
N GLN A 320 19.05 -29.61 -50.01
CA GLN A 320 19.16 -29.03 -51.33
C GLN A 320 18.45 -29.91 -52.36
N THR A 321 17.32 -29.46 -52.89
CA THR A 321 16.93 -29.76 -54.27
C THR A 321 16.35 -28.51 -54.94
N SER A 322 17.19 -27.88 -55.78
CA SER A 322 16.88 -27.14 -57.01
C SER A 322 15.75 -26.07 -57.01
N LYS A 323 16.15 -24.79 -57.00
CA LYS A 323 15.41 -23.65 -57.62
C LYS A 323 15.88 -23.59 -59.09
N ARG A 324 15.09 -23.41 -60.16
CA ARG A 324 13.94 -22.54 -60.53
C ARG A 324 13.62 -22.89 -62.02
N PRO A 325 12.74 -22.19 -62.77
CA PRO A 325 11.60 -21.31 -62.43
C PRO A 325 10.31 -21.69 -63.19
N HIS A 326 9.14 -21.20 -62.80
CA HIS A 326 8.07 -20.85 -63.77
C HIS A 326 7.37 -19.57 -63.29
N VAL A 327 7.90 -18.45 -63.81
CA VAL A 327 7.10 -17.27 -64.13
C VAL A 327 6.22 -17.65 -65.32
N ILE A 328 5.00 -17.12 -65.37
CA ILE A 328 3.90 -17.35 -66.33
C ILE A 328 2.78 -18.23 -65.76
N LEU A 329 1.91 -17.62 -64.96
CA LEU A 329 0.44 -17.68 -65.16
C LEU A 329 -0.25 -16.56 -64.36
N LEU A 330 0.16 -15.31 -64.61
CA LEU A 330 -0.41 -14.10 -64.00
C LEU A 330 -1.27 -13.33 -65.03
N LEU A 331 -2.20 -14.01 -65.72
CA LEU A 331 -3.08 -13.36 -66.71
C LEU A 331 -4.49 -13.98 -66.85
N ALA A 332 -5.05 -14.52 -65.77
CA ALA A 332 -6.49 -14.76 -65.69
C ALA A 332 -6.92 -14.58 -64.24
N LEU A 333 -8.14 -14.09 -64.00
CA LEU A 333 -8.76 -13.79 -62.69
C LEU A 333 -8.71 -12.33 -62.21
N ALA A 334 -8.45 -11.37 -63.10
CA ALA A 334 -8.71 -9.95 -62.82
C ALA A 334 -10.20 -9.51 -62.72
N PRO A 335 -11.24 -10.26 -63.19
CA PRO A 335 -12.61 -9.79 -63.04
C PRO A 335 -13.35 -10.31 -61.79
N PHE A 336 -12.76 -11.21 -60.99
CA PHE A 336 -13.48 -11.80 -59.84
C PHE A 336 -13.30 -11.04 -58.51
N SER A 337 -12.29 -10.19 -58.36
CA SER A 337 -12.06 -9.46 -57.09
C SER A 337 -13.06 -8.31 -56.86
N PHE A 338 -13.57 -7.68 -57.92
CA PHE A 338 -14.48 -6.54 -57.81
C PHE A 338 -15.92 -6.94 -57.43
N ILE A 339 -16.36 -8.15 -57.80
CA ILE A 339 -17.69 -8.64 -57.44
C ILE A 339 -17.73 -9.09 -55.97
N CYS A 340 -16.65 -9.68 -55.45
CA CYS A 340 -16.56 -10.06 -54.05
C CYS A 340 -16.51 -8.84 -53.10
N LEU A 341 -15.85 -7.75 -53.50
CA LEU A 341 -15.76 -6.52 -52.70
C LEU A 341 -17.07 -5.72 -52.66
N SER A 342 -17.86 -5.74 -53.75
CA SER A 342 -19.18 -5.10 -53.80
C SER A 342 -20.24 -5.88 -53.00
N ILE A 343 -20.19 -7.20 -53.02
CA ILE A 343 -21.07 -8.05 -52.19
C ILE A 343 -20.69 -7.91 -50.70
N ALA A 344 -19.40 -7.87 -50.36
CA ALA A 344 -18.96 -7.71 -48.98
C ALA A 344 -19.37 -6.35 -48.38
N THR A 345 -19.30 -5.26 -49.17
CA THR A 345 -19.75 -3.94 -48.71
C THR A 345 -21.27 -3.86 -48.58
N ILE A 346 -22.05 -4.49 -49.47
CA ILE A 346 -23.51 -4.58 -49.33
C ILE A 346 -23.89 -5.42 -48.10
N VAL A 347 -23.20 -6.53 -47.83
CA VAL A 347 -23.43 -7.36 -46.63
C VAL A 347 -23.11 -6.58 -45.35
N VAL A 348 -22.00 -5.84 -45.31
CA VAL A 348 -21.64 -5.01 -44.15
C VAL A 348 -22.63 -3.86 -43.94
N VAL A 349 -23.14 -3.24 -45.01
CA VAL A 349 -24.15 -2.16 -44.93
C VAL A 349 -25.53 -2.71 -44.54
N CYS A 350 -25.91 -3.89 -45.02
CA CYS A 350 -27.15 -4.57 -44.63
C CYS A 350 -27.09 -5.13 -43.20
N GLN A 351 -25.94 -5.60 -42.74
CA GLN A 351 -25.73 -6.04 -41.35
C GLN A 351 -25.71 -4.86 -40.38
N ARG A 352 -25.11 -3.72 -40.76
CA ARG A 352 -25.16 -2.48 -39.96
C ARG A 352 -26.56 -1.85 -39.90
N ARG A 353 -27.40 -2.04 -40.92
CA ARG A 353 -28.81 -1.60 -40.90
C ARG A 353 -29.75 -2.56 -40.14
N LYS A 354 -29.33 -3.80 -39.84
CA LYS A 354 -30.08 -4.75 -38.99
C LYS A 354 -29.70 -4.67 -37.50
N SER A 355 -28.56 -4.06 -37.16
CA SER A 355 -28.10 -3.86 -35.78
C SER A 355 -28.57 -2.54 -35.15
N VAL A 356 -29.77 -2.07 -35.53
CA VAL A 356 -30.54 -1.08 -34.77
C VAL A 356 -31.98 -1.59 -34.70
N ARG A 357 -32.16 -2.75 -34.06
CA ARG A 357 -33.45 -3.21 -33.55
C ARG A 357 -33.21 -4.32 -32.51
N ASN A 358 -33.53 -3.99 -31.26
CA ASN A 358 -33.65 -4.83 -30.07
C ASN A 358 -33.37 -6.34 -30.21
N SER A 359 -32.49 -6.86 -29.35
CA SER A 359 -32.84 -8.07 -28.58
C SER A 359 -31.91 -8.26 -27.38
N SER A 360 -32.54 -8.20 -26.21
CA SER A 360 -32.18 -8.89 -24.99
C SER A 360 -31.90 -10.38 -25.26
N ILE A 361 -30.74 -10.88 -24.85
CA ILE A 361 -30.47 -12.32 -24.73
C ILE A 361 -29.83 -12.59 -23.37
N SER A 362 -30.60 -13.28 -22.54
CA SER A 362 -30.19 -13.93 -21.30
C SER A 362 -29.02 -14.89 -21.52
N LYS A 363 -28.03 -14.88 -20.62
CA LYS A 363 -27.10 -16.01 -20.47
C LYS A 363 -27.02 -16.41 -19.00
N SER A 364 -27.79 -17.45 -18.66
CA SER A 364 -27.53 -18.29 -17.51
C SER A 364 -26.25 -19.09 -17.79
N GLY A 365 -25.14 -18.62 -17.26
CA GLY A 365 -23.91 -19.39 -17.05
C GLY A 365 -23.68 -19.52 -15.56
N ASP A 366 -23.21 -20.67 -15.11
CA ASP A 366 -22.97 -21.01 -13.71
C ASP A 366 -22.13 -19.94 -12.98
N ILE A 367 -22.74 -19.23 -12.03
CA ILE A 367 -22.18 -18.08 -11.30
C ILE A 367 -20.98 -18.48 -10.42
N PHE A 368 -20.76 -19.78 -10.19
CA PHE A 368 -19.80 -20.29 -9.21
C PHE A 368 -18.51 -20.88 -9.80
N SER A 369 -18.33 -20.90 -11.13
CA SER A 369 -16.98 -21.00 -11.67
C SER A 369 -16.30 -19.67 -11.43
N ILE A 370 -15.36 -19.63 -10.48
CA ILE A 370 -14.37 -18.57 -10.25
C ILE A 370 -14.17 -17.83 -11.57
N TRP A 371 -14.44 -16.51 -11.59
CA TRP A 371 -14.43 -15.63 -12.76
C TRP A 371 -13.07 -15.69 -13.47
N ASN A 372 -12.87 -16.77 -14.24
CA ASN A 372 -11.68 -17.03 -14.99
C ASN A 372 -11.88 -16.34 -16.33
N PHE A 373 -10.99 -15.40 -16.59
CA PHE A 373 -10.49 -15.12 -17.94
C PHE A 373 -11.42 -14.33 -18.87
N ASP A 374 -11.60 -13.05 -18.55
CA ASP A 374 -11.44 -11.87 -19.43
C ASP A 374 -12.12 -10.70 -18.70
N GLY A 375 -11.37 -10.05 -17.80
CA GLY A 375 -11.86 -9.08 -16.82
C GLY A 375 -12.56 -7.83 -17.40
N LYS A 376 -12.81 -7.78 -18.71
CA LYS A 376 -13.53 -6.73 -19.40
C LYS A 376 -15.05 -6.83 -19.23
N ILE A 377 -15.62 -8.04 -19.33
CA ILE A 377 -17.08 -8.25 -19.26
C ILE A 377 -17.58 -8.06 -17.82
N ALA A 378 -16.88 -8.66 -16.85
CA ALA A 378 -17.15 -8.52 -15.42
C ALA A 378 -17.08 -7.07 -14.93
N PHE A 379 -16.08 -6.35 -15.43
CA PHE A 379 -15.84 -4.96 -15.07
C PHE A 379 -16.93 -4.05 -15.62
N GLU A 380 -17.31 -4.21 -16.89
CA GLU A 380 -18.40 -3.44 -17.49
C GLU A 380 -19.73 -3.70 -16.77
N ASP A 381 -20.01 -4.96 -16.39
CA ASP A 381 -21.21 -5.31 -15.63
C ASP A 381 -21.22 -4.69 -14.23
N ILE A 382 -20.10 -4.75 -13.49
CA ILE A 382 -19.97 -4.15 -12.16
C ILE A 382 -20.10 -2.62 -12.25
N VAL A 383 -19.34 -1.97 -13.14
CA VAL A 383 -19.35 -0.51 -13.31
C VAL A 383 -20.72 0.00 -13.74
N SER A 384 -21.42 -0.74 -14.60
CA SER A 384 -22.80 -0.47 -15.00
C SER A 384 -23.76 -0.61 -13.81
N ALA A 385 -23.63 -1.68 -13.02
CA ALA A 385 -24.51 -1.96 -11.88
C ALA A 385 -24.45 -0.91 -10.76
N ILE A 386 -23.32 -0.20 -10.61
CA ILE A 386 -23.15 0.90 -9.64
C ILE A 386 -23.03 2.28 -10.27
N GLU A 387 -23.52 2.45 -11.50
CA GLU A 387 -23.60 3.74 -12.20
C GLU A 387 -22.28 4.54 -12.21
N ASN A 388 -21.15 3.88 -12.51
CA ASN A 388 -19.80 4.45 -12.44
C ASN A 388 -19.35 4.86 -11.03
N PHE A 389 -19.58 3.99 -10.04
CA PHE A 389 -19.18 4.18 -8.64
C PHE A 389 -19.87 5.40 -7.99
N ASP A 390 -21.18 5.55 -8.26
CA ASP A 390 -21.99 6.58 -7.64
C ASP A 390 -22.01 6.43 -6.10
N GLU A 391 -21.92 7.55 -5.40
CA GLU A 391 -21.85 7.61 -3.93
C GLU A 391 -23.06 6.92 -3.26
N LYS A 392 -24.22 6.87 -3.92
CA LYS A 392 -25.42 6.20 -3.38
C LYS A 392 -25.26 4.69 -3.16
N TYR A 393 -24.29 4.05 -3.81
CA TYR A 393 -23.98 2.64 -3.63
C TYR A 393 -22.82 2.41 -2.66
N CYS A 394 -22.14 3.47 -2.22
CA CYS A 394 -21.04 3.39 -1.28
C CYS A 394 -21.56 3.01 0.11
N ILE A 395 -21.09 1.88 0.64
CA ILE A 395 -21.45 1.38 1.97
C ILE A 395 -20.34 1.58 3.02
N GLY A 396 -19.17 2.07 2.59
CA GLY A 396 -18.08 2.44 3.48
C GLY A 396 -16.87 2.95 2.71
N ALA A 397 -16.14 3.89 3.29
CA ALA A 397 -14.88 4.39 2.74
C ALA A 397 -13.83 4.47 3.86
N GLY A 398 -12.61 4.01 3.56
CA GLY A 398 -11.48 4.02 4.48
C GLY A 398 -10.18 4.34 3.76
N GLY A 399 -9.06 4.32 4.50
CA GLY A 399 -7.73 4.69 3.96
C GLY A 399 -7.21 3.80 2.83
N TYR A 400 -7.78 2.60 2.66
CA TYR A 400 -7.36 1.62 1.65
C TYR A 400 -8.38 1.46 0.51
N GLY A 401 -9.50 2.20 0.51
CA GLY A 401 -10.52 2.08 -0.54
C GLY A 401 -11.94 2.40 -0.12
N SER A 402 -12.84 2.40 -1.11
CA SER A 402 -14.28 2.52 -0.95
C SER A 402 -14.96 1.19 -1.28
N VAL A 403 -15.93 0.79 -0.46
CA VAL A 403 -16.71 -0.44 -0.63
C VAL A 403 -18.10 -0.07 -1.14
N PHE A 404 -18.54 -0.73 -2.20
CA PHE A 404 -19.83 -0.51 -2.85
C PHE A 404 -20.69 -1.77 -2.77
N ARG A 405 -21.99 -1.58 -2.55
CA ARG A 405 -22.99 -2.64 -2.70
C ARG A 405 -23.33 -2.80 -4.18
N VAL A 406 -23.25 -4.03 -4.68
CA VAL A 406 -23.50 -4.35 -6.10
C VAL A 406 -24.54 -5.45 -6.21
N ASP A 407 -25.66 -5.16 -6.86
CA ASP A 407 -26.69 -6.14 -7.19
C ASP A 407 -26.51 -6.59 -8.65
N LEU A 408 -26.09 -7.85 -8.88
CA LEU A 408 -25.90 -8.38 -10.24
C LEU A 408 -27.16 -9.09 -10.75
N HIS A 409 -27.27 -9.20 -12.09
CA HIS A 409 -28.37 -9.89 -12.76
C HIS A 409 -28.45 -11.35 -12.30
N GLY A 410 -29.51 -11.68 -11.54
CA GLY A 410 -29.67 -12.98 -10.88
C GLY A 410 -30.08 -12.90 -9.40
N GLY A 411 -30.14 -11.68 -8.83
CA GLY A 411 -30.61 -11.47 -7.45
C GLY A 411 -29.54 -11.73 -6.39
N THR A 412 -28.26 -11.83 -6.80
CA THR A 412 -27.13 -11.97 -5.88
C THR A 412 -26.50 -10.61 -5.62
N THR A 413 -26.31 -10.27 -4.34
CA THR A 413 -25.71 -9.02 -3.90
C THR A 413 -24.27 -9.28 -3.43
N PHE A 414 -23.34 -8.41 -3.83
CA PHE A 414 -21.93 -8.47 -3.47
C PHE A 414 -21.45 -7.15 -2.84
N ALA A 415 -20.35 -7.23 -2.10
CA ALA A 415 -19.57 -6.07 -1.70
C ALA A 415 -18.35 -5.95 -2.62
N VAL A 416 -18.17 -4.80 -3.27
CA VAL A 416 -17.04 -4.52 -4.15
C VAL A 416 -16.18 -3.44 -3.53
N LYS A 417 -14.98 -3.81 -3.09
CA LYS A 417 -13.95 -2.89 -2.59
C LYS A 417 -13.16 -2.34 -3.78
N LEU A 418 -13.37 -1.07 -4.08
CA LEU A 418 -12.53 -0.27 -4.96
C LEU A 418 -11.37 0.27 -4.14
N LEU A 419 -10.16 -0.22 -4.39
CA LEU A 419 -8.98 0.32 -3.75
C LEU A 419 -8.74 1.74 -4.27
N HIS A 420 -8.50 2.68 -3.34
CA HIS A 420 -8.11 4.03 -3.74
C HIS A 420 -6.76 3.95 -4.42
N SER A 421 -6.66 4.51 -5.62
CA SER A 421 -5.36 4.73 -6.26
C SER A 421 -4.65 5.89 -5.55
N MET A 422 -4.22 5.67 -4.30
CA MET A 422 -3.30 6.57 -3.61
C MET A 422 -1.91 6.32 -4.19
N GLU A 423 -1.42 7.25 -5.00
CA GLU A 423 -0.18 7.11 -5.78
C GLU A 423 1.10 7.04 -4.91
N GLU A 424 0.99 7.28 -3.59
CA GLU A 424 2.08 7.37 -2.62
C GLU A 424 2.47 6.06 -1.93
N TYR A 425 1.55 5.12 -1.74
CA TYR A 425 1.89 3.79 -1.26
C TYR A 425 1.67 2.81 -2.39
N ASN A 426 2.62 1.90 -2.62
CA ASN A 426 2.43 0.86 -3.60
C ASN A 426 1.38 -0.13 -3.07
N ASP A 427 0.10 0.25 -3.15
CA ASP A 427 -1.05 -0.54 -2.70
C ASP A 427 -1.28 -1.77 -3.60
N GLU A 428 -0.47 -1.93 -4.65
CA GLU A 428 -0.27 -3.24 -5.28
C GLU A 428 0.13 -4.29 -4.23
N GLY A 429 0.92 -3.92 -3.22
CA GLY A 429 1.27 -4.84 -2.14
C GLY A 429 0.06 -5.34 -1.37
N SER A 430 -0.89 -4.46 -1.00
CA SER A 430 -2.07 -4.86 -0.23
C SER A 430 -3.08 -5.63 -1.08
N PHE A 431 -3.32 -5.19 -2.32
CA PHE A 431 -4.18 -5.87 -3.29
C PHE A 431 -3.72 -7.30 -3.54
N HIS A 432 -2.44 -7.49 -3.87
CA HIS A 432 -1.89 -8.82 -4.13
C HIS A 432 -1.81 -9.67 -2.85
N THR A 433 -1.49 -9.07 -1.69
CA THR A 433 -1.50 -9.80 -0.40
C THR A 433 -2.89 -10.34 -0.09
N GLU A 434 -3.91 -9.49 -0.19
CA GLU A 434 -5.29 -9.86 0.12
C GLU A 434 -5.79 -10.98 -0.80
N ILE A 435 -5.50 -10.89 -2.11
CA ILE A 435 -5.77 -11.97 -3.08
C ILE A 435 -5.02 -13.25 -2.70
N GLU A 436 -3.70 -13.16 -2.45
CA GLU A 436 -2.87 -14.33 -2.20
C GLU A 436 -3.28 -15.09 -0.93
N VAL A 437 -3.72 -14.36 0.10
CA VAL A 437 -4.19 -14.95 1.36
C VAL A 437 -5.60 -15.53 1.17
N LEU A 438 -6.57 -14.72 0.76
CA LEU A 438 -8.00 -15.11 0.73
C LEU A 438 -8.32 -16.17 -0.34
N THR A 439 -7.49 -16.33 -1.38
CA THR A 439 -7.63 -17.44 -2.33
C THR A 439 -7.17 -18.79 -1.76
N LYS A 440 -6.31 -18.78 -0.74
CA LYS A 440 -5.72 -19.99 -0.14
C LYS A 440 -6.41 -20.43 1.15
N ILE A 441 -7.17 -19.55 1.79
CA ILE A 441 -7.85 -19.84 3.06
C ILE A 441 -9.37 -19.84 2.89
N ARG A 442 -10.06 -20.64 3.71
CA ARG A 442 -11.52 -20.61 3.83
C ARG A 442 -11.92 -20.94 5.25
N HIS A 443 -12.60 -20.02 5.91
CA HIS A 443 -13.04 -20.19 7.29
C HIS A 443 -14.40 -19.52 7.52
N ARG A 444 -15.22 -20.09 8.43
CA ARG A 444 -16.61 -19.65 8.67
C ARG A 444 -16.76 -18.25 9.29
N CYS A 445 -15.66 -17.71 9.84
CA CYS A 445 -15.56 -16.40 10.50
C CYS A 445 -14.54 -15.49 9.77
N ILE A 446 -14.24 -15.76 8.50
CA ILE A 446 -13.39 -14.92 7.65
C ILE A 446 -14.19 -14.60 6.39
N VAL A 447 -14.12 -13.36 5.92
CA VAL A 447 -14.80 -12.94 4.69
C VAL A 447 -14.33 -13.77 3.49
N LYS A 448 -15.25 -14.05 2.57
CA LYS A 448 -14.96 -14.83 1.37
C LYS A 448 -14.76 -13.90 0.18
N LEU A 449 -13.62 -14.05 -0.49
CA LEU A 449 -13.32 -13.40 -1.76
C LEU A 449 -13.87 -14.27 -2.91
N TYR A 450 -14.71 -13.71 -3.77
CA TYR A 450 -15.21 -14.37 -4.99
C TYR A 450 -14.35 -14.12 -6.21
N GLY A 451 -13.75 -12.94 -6.28
CA GLY A 451 -12.99 -12.53 -7.45
C GLY A 451 -12.34 -11.18 -7.25
N PHE A 452 -11.54 -10.80 -8.24
CA PHE A 452 -10.86 -9.53 -8.28
C PHE A 452 -10.81 -9.01 -9.71
N CYS A 453 -10.68 -7.70 -9.88
CA CYS A 453 -10.42 -7.07 -11.15
C CYS A 453 -9.18 -6.20 -11.05
N SER A 454 -8.23 -6.42 -11.94
CA SER A 454 -7.02 -5.60 -12.07
C SER A 454 -7.10 -4.85 -13.40
N HIS A 455 -7.66 -3.64 -13.38
CA HIS A 455 -7.78 -2.78 -14.55
C HIS A 455 -6.77 -1.63 -14.49
N SER A 456 -6.50 -0.98 -15.62
CA SER A 456 -5.54 0.15 -15.71
C SER A 456 -6.00 1.40 -14.96
N LYS A 457 -7.31 1.50 -14.66
CA LYS A 457 -7.92 2.67 -13.98
C LYS A 457 -8.30 2.40 -12.52
N CYS A 458 -8.33 1.14 -12.10
CA CYS A 458 -8.88 0.74 -10.79
C CYS A 458 -8.53 -0.71 -10.46
N LYS A 459 -8.44 -1.01 -9.17
CA LYS A 459 -8.34 -2.36 -8.63
C LYS A 459 -9.59 -2.66 -7.80
N LEU A 460 -10.25 -3.78 -8.07
CA LEU A 460 -11.48 -4.19 -7.40
C LEU A 460 -11.30 -5.55 -6.73
N LEU A 461 -11.85 -5.70 -5.54
CA LEU A 461 -12.00 -6.98 -4.84
C LEU A 461 -13.50 -7.23 -4.59
N VAL A 462 -13.99 -8.43 -4.91
CA VAL A 462 -15.40 -8.80 -4.84
C VAL A 462 -15.62 -9.82 -3.72
N TYR A 463 -16.43 -9.47 -2.73
CA TYR A 463 -16.71 -10.27 -1.54
C TYR A 463 -18.20 -10.61 -1.41
N ASP A 464 -18.52 -11.60 -0.57
CA ASP A 464 -19.86 -11.72 0.03
C ASP A 464 -20.21 -10.38 0.72
N LEU A 465 -21.43 -9.87 0.50
CA LEU A 465 -21.93 -8.75 1.28
C LEU A 465 -22.31 -9.23 2.68
N ILE A 466 -21.69 -8.62 3.71
CA ILE A 466 -22.04 -8.82 5.11
C ILE A 466 -22.87 -7.61 5.58
N GLU A 467 -24.12 -7.85 5.98
CA GLU A 467 -25.20 -6.88 5.82
C GLU A 467 -25.20 -5.74 6.85
N ARG A 468 -24.73 -5.96 8.08
CA ARG A 468 -24.68 -4.92 9.12
C ARG A 468 -23.39 -4.09 9.10
N GLY A 469 -22.50 -4.35 8.15
CA GLY A 469 -21.25 -3.62 8.02
C GLY A 469 -20.29 -3.89 9.19
N SER A 470 -19.49 -2.88 9.55
CA SER A 470 -18.44 -3.03 10.56
C SER A 470 -18.93 -2.91 12.01
N LEU A 471 -18.23 -3.54 12.94
CA LEU A 471 -18.48 -3.37 14.36
C LEU A 471 -18.28 -1.91 14.80
N SER A 472 -17.30 -1.21 14.23
CA SER A 472 -17.07 0.22 14.52
C SER A 472 -18.31 1.06 14.16
N SER A 473 -18.95 0.83 13.01
CA SER A 473 -20.19 1.52 12.64
C SER A 473 -21.35 1.19 13.60
N ILE A 474 -21.44 -0.06 14.07
CA ILE A 474 -22.48 -0.45 15.04
C ILE A 474 -22.30 0.27 16.38
N PHE A 475 -21.06 0.48 16.86
CA PHE A 475 -20.85 1.26 18.09
C PHE A 475 -21.20 2.75 17.97
N HIS A 476 -21.29 3.29 16.75
CA HIS A 476 -21.75 4.66 16.52
C HIS A 476 -23.28 4.75 16.34
N ASP A 477 -23.95 3.63 16.06
CA ASP A 477 -25.40 3.56 15.87
C ASP A 477 -26.10 3.25 17.20
N GLN A 478 -26.95 4.18 17.66
CA GLN A 478 -27.62 4.10 18.96
C GLN A 478 -28.69 3.00 19.04
N GLU A 479 -29.22 2.53 17.92
CA GLU A 479 -30.25 1.49 17.91
C GLU A 479 -29.61 0.11 17.71
N LEU A 480 -28.69 -0.03 16.75
CA LEU A 480 -28.00 -1.30 16.52
C LEU A 480 -27.13 -1.73 17.71
N VAL A 481 -26.53 -0.79 18.44
CA VAL A 481 -25.73 -1.14 19.62
C VAL A 481 -26.57 -1.76 20.74
N LYS A 482 -27.87 -1.42 20.82
CA LYS A 482 -28.81 -2.01 21.78
C LYS A 482 -29.22 -3.42 21.39
N GLU A 483 -29.26 -3.72 20.10
CA GLU A 483 -29.48 -5.09 19.59
C GLU A 483 -28.29 -6.02 19.85
N LEU A 484 -27.06 -5.47 19.92
CA LEU A 484 -25.83 -6.20 20.25
C LEU A 484 -25.69 -6.41 21.76
N ASP A 485 -26.56 -7.26 22.32
CA ASP A 485 -26.58 -7.68 23.73
C ASP A 485 -25.35 -8.51 24.16
N TRP A 486 -25.23 -8.80 25.45
CA TRP A 486 -24.08 -9.52 26.02
C TRP A 486 -23.84 -10.92 25.42
N PRO A 487 -24.86 -11.78 25.25
CA PRO A 487 -24.68 -13.06 24.55
C PRO A 487 -24.07 -12.92 23.15
N LYS A 488 -24.54 -11.93 22.37
CA LYS A 488 -24.00 -11.65 21.03
C LYS A 488 -22.58 -11.12 21.09
N ARG A 489 -22.27 -10.20 22.02
CA ARG A 489 -20.89 -9.68 22.23
C ARG A 489 -19.90 -10.79 22.60
N VAL A 490 -20.27 -11.70 23.50
CA VAL A 490 -19.45 -12.86 23.85
C VAL A 490 -19.23 -13.77 22.63
N THR A 491 -20.28 -14.01 21.85
CA THR A 491 -20.20 -14.83 20.62
C THR A 491 -19.30 -14.19 19.58
N LEU A 492 -19.42 -12.89 19.36
CA LEU A 492 -18.59 -12.09 18.46
C LEU A 492 -17.10 -12.23 18.83
N VAL A 493 -16.74 -12.02 20.11
CA VAL A 493 -15.34 -12.14 20.55
C VAL A 493 -14.82 -13.56 20.32
N ARG A 494 -15.65 -14.57 20.57
CA ARG A 494 -15.29 -15.98 20.31
C ARG A 494 -15.09 -16.26 18.81
N ASP A 495 -15.94 -15.71 17.93
CA ASP A 495 -15.84 -15.89 16.49
C ASP A 495 -14.54 -15.28 15.92
N VAL A 496 -14.15 -14.09 16.40
CA VAL A 496 -12.86 -13.46 16.03
C VAL A 496 -11.69 -14.29 16.57
N ALA A 497 -11.78 -14.78 17.81
CA ALA A 497 -10.75 -15.66 18.38
C ALA A 497 -10.59 -16.95 17.56
N GLN A 498 -11.69 -17.52 17.09
CA GLN A 498 -11.69 -18.71 16.24
C GLN A 498 -10.99 -18.44 14.89
N ALA A 499 -11.32 -17.32 14.24
CA ALA A 499 -10.69 -16.93 12.98
C ALA A 499 -9.18 -16.75 13.12
N LEU A 500 -8.72 -16.05 14.17
CA LEU A 500 -7.30 -15.84 14.43
C LEU A 500 -6.59 -17.14 14.82
N SER A 501 -7.23 -18.02 15.61
CA SER A 501 -6.69 -19.34 15.90
C SER A 501 -6.44 -20.15 14.62
N TYR A 502 -7.39 -20.13 13.69
CA TYR A 502 -7.25 -20.79 12.40
C TYR A 502 -6.07 -20.22 11.59
N LEU A 503 -5.94 -18.89 11.53
CA LEU A 503 -4.84 -18.23 10.81
C LEU A 503 -3.46 -18.56 11.38
N HIS A 504 -3.35 -18.63 12.71
CA HIS A 504 -2.06 -18.83 13.39
C HIS A 504 -1.64 -20.30 13.50
N HIS A 505 -2.60 -21.22 13.57
CA HIS A 505 -2.33 -22.60 13.97
C HIS A 505 -2.81 -23.68 12.99
N ASP A 506 -3.83 -23.40 12.18
CA ASP A 506 -4.42 -24.40 11.27
C ASP A 506 -3.97 -24.20 9.81
N CYS A 507 -3.38 -23.06 9.49
CA CYS A 507 -2.79 -22.77 8.18
C CYS A 507 -1.39 -23.40 8.05
N GLU A 508 -1.01 -23.82 6.83
CA GLU A 508 0.29 -24.47 6.56
C GLU A 508 1.49 -23.62 7.01
N ASP A 509 1.43 -22.31 6.76
CA ASP A 509 2.30 -21.31 7.35
C ASP A 509 1.43 -20.37 8.19
N PRO A 510 1.82 -20.02 9.44
CA PRO A 510 1.06 -19.08 10.26
C PRO A 510 0.88 -17.73 9.53
N ILE A 511 -0.36 -17.24 9.49
CA ILE A 511 -0.72 -15.97 8.85
C ILE A 511 -1.00 -14.95 9.95
N VAL A 512 -0.20 -13.89 10.03
CA VAL A 512 -0.44 -12.75 10.92
C VAL A 512 -1.25 -11.70 10.15
N HIS A 513 -2.41 -11.32 10.67
CA HIS A 513 -3.34 -10.37 10.05
C HIS A 513 -2.79 -8.94 10.08
N ARG A 514 -2.18 -8.53 11.20
CA ARG A 514 -1.53 -7.22 11.46
C ARG A 514 -2.44 -6.01 11.59
N ASP A 515 -3.70 -6.10 11.18
CA ASP A 515 -4.66 -4.98 11.30
C ASP A 515 -6.01 -5.41 11.90
N ILE A 516 -5.97 -6.06 13.07
CA ILE A 516 -7.18 -6.43 13.82
C ILE A 516 -7.69 -5.21 14.60
N LYS A 517 -8.91 -4.76 14.29
CA LYS A 517 -9.61 -3.60 14.86
C LYS A 517 -11.10 -3.67 14.57
N SER A 518 -11.93 -2.91 15.28
CA SER A 518 -13.39 -2.94 15.10
C SER A 518 -13.90 -2.56 13.70
N SER A 519 -13.15 -1.76 12.93
CA SER A 519 -13.53 -1.45 11.54
C SER A 519 -13.39 -2.65 10.59
N ASN A 520 -12.55 -3.62 10.96
CA ASN A 520 -12.23 -4.78 10.13
C ASN A 520 -12.97 -6.05 10.57
N ILE A 521 -13.88 -5.93 11.56
CA ILE A 521 -14.80 -6.99 11.97
C ILE A 521 -16.18 -6.66 11.40
N LEU A 522 -16.67 -7.50 10.49
CA LEU A 522 -18.00 -7.35 9.89
C LEU A 522 -19.02 -8.22 10.60
N LEU A 523 -20.28 -7.78 10.64
CA LEU A 523 -21.38 -8.49 11.30
C LEU A 523 -22.54 -8.75 10.33
N ASP A 524 -23.01 -10.00 10.29
CA ASP A 524 -24.20 -10.36 9.53
C ASP A 524 -25.50 -10.04 10.29
N HIS A 525 -26.64 -10.38 9.70
CA HIS A 525 -27.96 -10.17 10.31
C HIS A 525 -28.11 -10.77 11.72
N ASP A 526 -27.42 -11.88 12.00
CA ASP A 526 -27.45 -12.60 13.28
C ASP A 526 -26.34 -12.16 14.24
N PHE A 527 -25.60 -11.09 13.90
CA PHE A 527 -24.43 -10.59 14.65
C PHE A 527 -23.28 -11.59 14.75
N LYS A 528 -23.17 -12.52 13.81
CA LYS A 528 -22.00 -13.39 13.68
C LYS A 528 -20.84 -12.60 13.08
N ALA A 529 -19.64 -12.81 13.60
CA ALA A 529 -18.47 -12.01 13.25
C ALA A 529 -17.62 -12.62 12.14
N TYR A 530 -17.16 -11.74 11.24
CA TYR A 530 -16.25 -12.07 10.15
C TYR A 530 -15.04 -11.14 10.17
N VAL A 531 -13.84 -11.71 10.22
CA VAL A 531 -12.59 -10.96 10.04
C VAL A 531 -12.42 -10.62 8.56
N SER A 532 -12.09 -9.35 8.30
CA SER A 532 -11.92 -8.78 6.96
C SER A 532 -10.65 -7.95 6.85
N ASP A 533 -10.33 -7.52 5.62
CA ASP A 533 -9.20 -6.65 5.27
C ASP A 533 -7.81 -7.26 5.49
N PHE A 534 -7.46 -8.21 4.62
CA PHE A 534 -6.19 -8.94 4.66
C PHE A 534 -5.05 -8.22 3.92
N GLY A 535 -5.23 -6.95 3.54
CA GLY A 535 -4.23 -6.19 2.78
C GLY A 535 -2.87 -6.08 3.48
N MET A 536 -2.85 -6.12 4.82
CA MET A 536 -1.61 -6.05 5.60
C MET A 536 -1.03 -7.41 6.00
N ALA A 537 -1.76 -8.51 5.74
CA ALA A 537 -1.45 -9.83 6.27
C ALA A 537 -0.08 -10.35 5.79
N ARG A 538 0.56 -11.21 6.60
CA ARG A 538 1.87 -11.79 6.28
C ARG A 538 1.96 -13.23 6.74
N LYS A 539 2.54 -14.09 5.90
CA LYS A 539 2.92 -15.46 6.28
C LYS A 539 4.25 -15.45 7.04
N LEU A 540 4.31 -16.20 8.13
CA LEU A 540 5.55 -16.48 8.86
C LEU A 540 6.09 -17.84 8.41
N LYS A 541 7.39 -17.92 8.12
CA LYS A 541 8.04 -19.22 7.90
C LYS A 541 8.23 -19.93 9.24
N HIS A 542 7.86 -21.22 9.30
CA HIS A 542 8.01 -22.07 10.48
C HIS A 542 9.40 -21.91 11.14
N GLY A 543 9.42 -21.54 12.43
CA GLY A 543 10.63 -21.46 13.26
C GLY A 543 11.38 -20.12 13.26
N TYR A 544 10.92 -19.10 12.51
CA TYR A 544 11.59 -17.79 12.46
C TYR A 544 10.63 -16.62 12.71
N SER A 545 10.99 -15.72 13.64
CA SER A 545 10.46 -14.36 13.70
C SER A 545 10.93 -13.57 12.48
N SER A 546 10.03 -12.94 11.75
CA SER A 546 10.38 -12.15 10.56
C SER A 546 10.77 -10.74 10.97
N TRP A 547 11.95 -10.27 10.54
CA TRP A 547 12.33 -8.86 10.60
C TRP A 547 11.57 -8.16 9.48
N SER A 548 10.50 -7.44 9.81
CA SER A 548 9.71 -6.73 8.80
C SER A 548 10.35 -5.36 8.53
N THR A 549 10.62 -5.05 7.26
CA THR A 549 11.05 -3.71 6.81
C THR A 549 9.91 -2.70 6.68
N ILE A 550 8.65 -3.11 6.90
CA ILE A 550 7.46 -2.26 6.72
C ILE A 550 6.65 -2.26 8.02
N PHE A 551 6.79 -1.19 8.80
CA PHE A 551 5.90 -0.88 9.93
C PHE A 551 4.46 -0.75 9.41
N GLY A 552 3.51 -1.38 10.09
CA GLY A 552 2.13 -1.41 9.63
C GLY A 552 1.19 -1.99 10.68
N GLY A 553 0.00 -1.39 10.75
CA GLY A 553 -1.06 -1.65 11.74
C GLY A 553 -1.73 -0.33 12.12
N THR A 554 -2.86 -0.38 12.83
CA THR A 554 -3.59 0.81 13.27
C THR A 554 -3.15 1.28 14.66
N CYS A 555 -2.76 2.55 14.78
CA CYS A 555 -2.43 3.17 16.06
C CYS A 555 -3.54 2.93 17.10
N GLY A 556 -3.15 2.53 18.32
CA GLY A 556 -4.07 2.09 19.37
C GLY A 556 -4.26 0.57 19.48
N TYR A 557 -4.03 -0.18 18.39
CA TYR A 557 -4.13 -1.65 18.37
C TYR A 557 -2.76 -2.34 18.20
N ILE A 558 -1.72 -1.58 17.86
CA ILE A 558 -0.36 -2.10 17.61
C ILE A 558 0.29 -2.57 18.91
N ALA A 559 0.84 -3.78 18.88
CA ALA A 559 1.59 -4.35 20.00
C ALA A 559 2.89 -3.57 20.30
N PRO A 560 3.26 -3.37 21.58
CA PRO A 560 4.43 -2.56 21.95
C PRO A 560 5.75 -3.05 21.33
N GLU A 561 5.95 -4.36 21.21
CA GLU A 561 7.18 -4.90 20.63
C GLU A 561 7.32 -4.64 19.13
N LEU A 562 6.20 -4.49 18.41
CA LEU A 562 6.21 -4.23 16.98
C LEU A 562 6.67 -2.79 16.69
N SER A 563 6.31 -1.83 17.55
CA SER A 563 6.79 -0.45 17.46
C SER A 563 8.21 -0.27 17.98
N SER A 564 8.62 -1.02 19.01
CA SER A 564 9.95 -0.85 19.62
C SER A 564 11.05 -1.68 18.96
N THR A 565 10.74 -2.86 18.40
CA THR A 565 11.74 -3.81 17.88
C THR A 565 11.53 -4.24 16.42
N MET A 566 10.41 -3.84 15.78
CA MET A 566 10.00 -4.31 14.44
C MET A 566 9.93 -5.83 14.29
N MET A 567 9.83 -6.56 15.42
CA MET A 567 9.74 -8.01 15.44
C MET A 567 8.28 -8.42 15.24
N LEU A 568 7.98 -9.04 14.09
CA LEU A 568 6.64 -9.54 13.80
C LEU A 568 6.48 -10.99 14.27
N THR A 569 5.47 -11.24 15.09
CA THR A 569 5.03 -12.57 15.53
C THR A 569 3.51 -12.64 15.54
N GLU A 570 2.95 -13.84 15.65
CA GLU A 570 1.51 -14.05 15.85
C GLU A 570 0.99 -13.39 17.13
N LYS A 571 1.86 -13.13 18.11
CA LYS A 571 1.52 -12.43 19.35
C LYS A 571 1.16 -10.96 19.15
N CYS A 572 1.46 -10.37 18.01
CA CYS A 572 1.01 -9.02 17.67
C CYS A 572 -0.52 -9.00 17.48
N ASP A 573 -1.07 -9.96 16.73
CA ASP A 573 -2.53 -10.11 16.56
C ASP A 573 -3.22 -10.45 17.89
N VAL A 574 -2.57 -11.22 18.76
CA VAL A 574 -3.09 -11.52 20.12
C VAL A 574 -3.30 -10.23 20.90
N PHE A 575 -2.33 -9.30 20.85
CA PHE A 575 -2.47 -8.01 21.52
C PHE A 575 -3.60 -7.17 20.92
N SER A 576 -3.66 -7.05 19.60
CA SER A 576 -4.73 -6.30 18.91
C SER A 576 -6.11 -6.90 19.20
N PHE A 577 -6.22 -8.23 19.30
CA PHE A 577 -7.42 -8.92 19.76
C PHE A 577 -7.80 -8.54 21.20
N GLY A 578 -6.83 -8.41 22.11
CA GLY A 578 -7.08 -7.94 23.48
C GLY A 578 -7.68 -6.55 23.54
N VAL A 579 -7.19 -5.62 22.70
CA VAL A 579 -7.76 -4.26 22.57
C VAL A 579 -9.20 -4.33 22.06
N LEU A 580 -9.43 -5.08 20.98
CA LEU A 580 -10.76 -5.29 20.39
C LEU A 580 -11.76 -5.92 21.38
N ALA A 581 -11.32 -6.92 22.15
CA ALA A 581 -12.19 -7.58 23.12
C ALA A 581 -12.60 -6.63 24.26
N LEU A 582 -11.69 -5.77 24.73
CA LEU A 582 -12.06 -4.70 25.68
C LEU A 582 -12.97 -3.66 25.05
N GLU A 583 -12.71 -3.26 23.80
CA GLU A 583 -13.59 -2.35 23.05
C GLU A 583 -15.02 -2.90 22.98
N VAL A 584 -15.18 -4.22 22.76
CA VAL A 584 -16.49 -4.88 22.76
C VAL A 584 -17.17 -4.84 24.13
N VAL A 585 -16.43 -5.01 25.22
CA VAL A 585 -16.97 -4.95 26.58
C VAL A 585 -17.36 -3.51 26.97
N ILE A 586 -16.55 -2.53 26.59
CA ILE A 586 -16.69 -1.12 26.99
C ILE A 586 -17.64 -0.36 26.03
N GLY A 587 -17.78 -0.83 24.79
CA GLY A 587 -18.56 -0.17 23.75
C GLY A 587 -17.85 1.01 23.06
N LYS A 588 -16.59 1.26 23.42
CA LYS A 588 -15.71 2.28 22.84
C LYS A 588 -14.25 1.88 23.02
N HIS A 589 -13.36 2.51 22.26
CA HIS A 589 -11.92 2.19 22.30
C HIS A 589 -11.34 2.33 23.72
N PRO A 590 -10.59 1.34 24.25
CA PRO A 590 -10.14 1.31 25.65
C PRO A 590 -8.95 2.23 25.96
N GLY A 591 -8.61 3.19 25.09
CA GLY A 591 -7.35 3.97 25.16
C GLY A 591 -7.07 4.59 26.53
N ASP A 592 -8.08 5.25 27.12
CA ASP A 592 -8.00 5.88 28.45
C ASP A 592 -7.71 4.88 29.59
N LEU A 593 -8.15 3.63 29.42
CA LEU A 593 -7.98 2.54 30.40
C LEU A 593 -6.61 1.86 30.27
N LEU A 594 -6.06 1.79 29.06
CA LEU A 594 -4.84 1.03 28.77
C LEU A 594 -3.57 1.71 29.31
N LEU A 595 -3.50 3.05 29.32
CA LEU A 595 -2.33 3.81 29.82
C LEU A 595 -2.03 3.52 31.30
N PRO A 596 -2.98 3.69 32.25
CA PRO A 596 -2.78 3.30 33.64
C PRO A 596 -2.41 1.82 33.81
N PHE A 597 -3.03 0.94 33.01
CA PHE A 597 -2.80 -0.50 33.05
C PHE A 597 -1.35 -0.87 32.69
N PHE A 598 -0.79 -0.29 31.62
CA PHE A 598 0.60 -0.54 31.25
C PHE A 598 1.59 0.05 32.25
N CYS A 599 1.24 1.16 32.91
CA CYS A 599 2.05 1.78 33.95
C CYS A 599 1.99 1.07 35.31
N ARG A 600 1.20 -0.01 35.44
CA ARG A 600 0.99 -0.76 36.70
C ARG A 600 0.56 0.13 37.87
N THR A 601 -0.17 1.20 37.59
CA THR A 601 -0.80 1.99 38.65
C THR A 601 -1.99 1.21 39.20
N GLU A 602 -2.32 1.40 40.49
CA GLU A 602 -3.57 0.86 41.03
C GLU A 602 -4.74 1.31 40.13
N GLN A 603 -5.62 0.38 39.78
CA GLN A 603 -6.80 0.66 38.96
C GLN A 603 -7.98 0.96 39.89
N PRO A 604 -8.32 2.24 40.14
CA PRO A 604 -9.51 2.58 40.90
C PRO A 604 -10.76 2.23 40.09
N GLY A 605 -11.74 1.62 40.75
CA GLY A 605 -13.06 1.37 40.14
C GLY A 605 -13.44 -0.11 40.06
N LYS A 606 -14.73 -0.34 39.81
CA LYS A 606 -15.29 -1.69 39.65
C LYS A 606 -15.37 -2.05 38.17
N PHE A 607 -15.27 -3.34 37.88
CA PHE A 607 -15.40 -3.85 36.51
C PHE A 607 -16.75 -3.47 35.87
N LYS A 608 -17.83 -3.47 36.66
CA LYS A 608 -19.15 -3.03 36.19
C LYS A 608 -19.16 -1.60 35.64
N ASP A 609 -18.29 -0.72 36.16
CA ASP A 609 -18.29 0.71 35.85
C ASP A 609 -17.71 0.97 34.44
N ILE A 610 -16.97 0.00 33.88
CA ILE A 610 -16.40 0.10 32.54
C ILE A 610 -17.24 -0.61 31.47
N LEU A 611 -18.29 -1.35 31.87
CA LEU A 611 -19.20 -1.99 30.90
C LEU A 611 -19.94 -0.93 30.08
N ASP A 612 -20.28 -1.28 28.84
CA ASP A 612 -21.09 -0.43 27.97
C ASP A 612 -22.45 -0.12 28.59
N GLN A 613 -22.61 1.10 29.11
CA GLN A 613 -23.81 1.56 29.82
C GLN A 613 -25.02 1.77 28.89
N ARG A 614 -24.85 1.63 27.57
CA ARG A 614 -25.96 1.77 26.61
C ARG A 614 -26.83 0.52 26.51
N ILE A 615 -26.36 -0.62 27.00
CA ILE A 615 -27.09 -1.89 27.05
C ILE A 615 -27.41 -2.28 28.49
N THR A 616 -28.46 -3.09 28.66
CA THR A 616 -28.83 -3.60 29.99
C THR A 616 -27.69 -4.44 30.57
N GLU A 617 -27.52 -4.40 31.89
CA GLU A 617 -26.54 -5.23 32.59
C GLU A 617 -26.68 -6.72 32.21
N PRO A 618 -25.56 -7.47 32.15
CA PRO A 618 -25.59 -8.88 31.78
C PRO A 618 -26.45 -9.68 32.75
N SER A 619 -27.16 -10.67 32.22
CA SER A 619 -27.88 -11.62 33.06
C SER A 619 -26.90 -12.40 33.93
N THR A 620 -27.36 -12.95 35.05
CA THR A 620 -26.51 -13.79 35.93
C THR A 620 -25.84 -14.96 35.20
N ILE A 621 -26.43 -15.43 34.10
CA ILE A 621 -25.89 -16.50 33.23
C ILE A 621 -24.77 -15.98 32.33
N ASP A 622 -24.83 -14.70 31.94
CA ASP A 622 -23.89 -14.08 31.03
C ASP A 622 -22.74 -13.37 31.75
N GLU A 623 -22.92 -12.98 33.02
CA GLU A 623 -21.89 -12.36 33.86
C GLU A 623 -20.57 -13.15 33.80
N GLU A 624 -20.64 -14.47 34.01
CA GLU A 624 -19.45 -15.34 34.00
C GLU A 624 -18.68 -15.24 32.66
N LYS A 625 -19.41 -15.24 31.54
CA LYS A 625 -18.80 -15.17 30.21
C LYS A 625 -18.24 -13.79 29.90
N VAL A 626 -18.90 -12.73 30.35
CA VAL A 626 -18.42 -11.34 30.19
C VAL A 626 -17.13 -11.13 31.00
N ILE A 627 -17.08 -11.65 32.23
CA ILE A 627 -15.85 -11.61 33.05
C ILE A 627 -14.75 -12.42 32.37
N LEU A 628 -15.04 -13.60 31.83
CA LEU A 628 -14.07 -14.42 31.11
C LEU A 628 -13.49 -13.70 29.89
N VAL A 629 -14.34 -13.02 29.10
CA VAL A 629 -13.90 -12.20 27.96
C VAL A 629 -12.95 -11.11 28.42
N ALA A 630 -13.28 -10.36 29.48
CA ALA A 630 -12.43 -9.30 30.00
C ALA A 630 -11.09 -9.85 30.53
N LEU A 631 -11.11 -10.96 31.28
CA LEU A 631 -9.89 -11.63 31.76
C LEU A 631 -8.99 -12.01 30.59
N VAL A 632 -9.52 -12.71 29.59
CA VAL A 632 -8.77 -13.10 28.39
C VAL A 632 -8.21 -11.88 27.68
N ALA A 633 -8.99 -10.81 27.54
CA ALA A 633 -8.57 -9.57 26.91
C ALA A 633 -7.36 -8.94 27.63
N PHE A 634 -7.41 -8.81 28.96
CA PHE A 634 -6.29 -8.27 29.74
C PHE A 634 -5.04 -9.13 29.67
N VAL A 635 -5.19 -10.44 29.58
CA VAL A 635 -4.06 -11.37 29.44
C VAL A 635 -3.42 -11.26 28.05
N CYS A 636 -4.23 -11.10 27.01
CA CYS A 636 -3.76 -10.81 25.66
C CYS A 636 -2.98 -9.47 25.57
N LEU A 637 -3.28 -8.52 26.46
CA LEU A 637 -2.62 -7.21 26.51
C LEU A 637 -1.28 -7.20 27.28
N HIS A 638 -0.76 -8.36 27.69
CA HIS A 638 0.51 -8.39 28.42
C HIS A 638 1.66 -7.78 27.60
N VAL A 639 2.45 -6.87 28.19
CA VAL A 639 3.53 -6.13 27.48
C VAL A 639 4.58 -7.08 26.90
N ASN A 640 4.98 -8.12 27.65
CA ASN A 640 5.86 -9.17 27.14
C ASN A 640 5.09 -10.15 26.23
N PRO A 641 5.43 -10.27 24.92
CA PRO A 641 4.73 -11.15 23.99
C PRO A 641 4.84 -12.64 24.35
N LYS A 642 5.90 -13.06 25.05
CA LYS A 642 6.07 -14.45 25.49
C LYS A 642 5.07 -14.85 26.58
N ALA A 643 4.56 -13.89 27.33
CA ALA A 643 3.56 -14.12 28.38
C ALA A 643 2.12 -14.03 27.86
N ARG A 644 1.91 -13.52 26.64
CA ARG A 644 0.60 -13.58 25.99
C ARG A 644 0.26 -15.03 25.63
N PRO A 645 -1.01 -15.45 25.72
CA PRO A 645 -1.45 -16.76 25.24
C PRO A 645 -1.35 -16.84 23.71
N THR A 646 -1.50 -18.04 23.16
CA THR A 646 -1.75 -18.23 21.73
C THR A 646 -3.23 -18.04 21.42
N MET A 647 -3.58 -17.73 20.18
CA MET A 647 -4.99 -17.61 19.81
C MET A 647 -5.76 -18.92 19.93
N GLN A 648 -5.08 -20.07 19.79
CA GLN A 648 -5.67 -21.38 20.11
C GLN A 648 -6.05 -21.51 21.59
N GLN A 649 -5.18 -21.09 22.51
CA GLN A 649 -5.49 -21.10 23.95
C GLN A 649 -6.63 -20.13 24.29
N VAL A 650 -6.62 -18.94 23.69
CA VAL A 650 -7.68 -17.92 23.82
C VAL A 650 -9.02 -18.47 23.37
N TYR A 651 -9.09 -19.04 22.16
CA TYR A 651 -10.31 -19.62 21.62
C TYR A 651 -10.81 -20.79 22.47
N GLN A 652 -9.92 -21.69 22.92
CA GLN A 652 -10.29 -22.80 23.81
C GLN A 652 -10.84 -22.32 25.16
N ALA A 653 -10.27 -21.25 25.73
CA ALA A 653 -10.77 -20.66 26.96
C ALA A 653 -12.20 -20.13 26.77
N LEU A 654 -12.44 -19.36 25.71
CA LEU A 654 -13.76 -18.80 25.40
C LEU A 654 -14.81 -19.85 24.98
N ALA A 655 -14.39 -20.96 24.41
CA ALA A 655 -15.29 -22.02 23.95
C ALA A 655 -15.68 -23.01 25.07
N ASN A 656 -14.74 -23.38 25.93
CA ASN A 656 -14.85 -24.59 26.75
C ASN A 656 -14.49 -24.43 28.24
N ARG A 657 -14.00 -23.27 28.70
CA ARG A 657 -13.63 -23.08 30.12
C ARG A 657 -14.70 -22.35 30.92
N SER A 658 -14.92 -22.83 32.14
CA SER A 658 -15.57 -22.10 33.22
C SER A 658 -14.59 -21.10 33.85
N LEU A 659 -15.12 -20.07 34.50
CA LEU A 659 -14.34 -19.00 35.12
C LEU A 659 -13.36 -19.52 36.18
N PRO A 660 -12.15 -18.94 36.31
CA PRO A 660 -11.21 -19.30 37.38
C PRO A 660 -11.85 -19.13 38.76
N ALA A 661 -11.53 -20.03 39.71
CA ALA A 661 -12.17 -20.06 41.02
C ALA A 661 -12.06 -18.74 41.82
N LEU A 662 -11.00 -17.96 41.61
CA LEU A 662 -10.78 -16.65 42.24
C LEU A 662 -11.79 -15.57 41.80
N MET A 663 -12.45 -15.80 40.65
CA MET A 663 -13.34 -14.87 39.97
C MET A 663 -14.81 -15.29 40.01
N LEU A 664 -15.17 -16.36 40.74
CA LEU A 664 -16.55 -16.84 40.96
C LEU A 664 -17.45 -15.86 41.75
N ARG A 665 -17.04 -14.60 41.90
CA ARG A 665 -17.80 -13.54 42.59
C ARG A 665 -18.71 -12.81 41.58
N PRO A 666 -19.86 -12.25 42.03
CA PRO A 666 -20.73 -11.46 41.16
C PRO A 666 -19.99 -10.31 40.49
N LEU A 667 -20.40 -9.97 39.27
CA LEU A 667 -19.72 -8.97 38.43
C LEU A 667 -19.52 -7.62 39.12
N HIS A 668 -20.49 -7.20 39.96
CA HIS A 668 -20.46 -5.93 40.67
C HIS A 668 -19.47 -5.85 41.85
N GLU A 669 -18.88 -6.98 42.25
CA GLU A 669 -17.86 -7.08 43.30
C GLU A 669 -16.43 -7.10 42.74
N ILE A 670 -16.27 -7.38 41.45
CA ILE A 670 -14.96 -7.50 40.79
C ILE A 670 -14.39 -6.10 40.58
N ARG A 671 -13.16 -5.88 41.07
CA ARG A 671 -12.41 -4.64 40.82
C ARG A 671 -11.57 -4.80 39.55
N LEU A 672 -11.29 -3.68 38.89
CA LEU A 672 -10.36 -3.67 37.77
C LEU A 672 -8.97 -4.19 38.18
N GLN A 673 -8.55 -3.90 39.41
CA GLN A 673 -7.32 -4.42 39.98
C GLN A 673 -7.29 -5.96 40.05
N ASP A 674 -8.43 -6.60 40.33
CA ASP A 674 -8.49 -8.07 40.42
C ASP A 674 -8.24 -8.71 39.04
N LEU A 675 -8.69 -8.08 37.96
CA LEU A 675 -8.41 -8.48 36.57
C LEU A 675 -6.94 -8.24 36.20
N HIS A 676 -6.37 -7.10 36.60
CA HIS A 676 -4.96 -6.77 36.38
C HIS A 676 -4.01 -7.73 37.10
N ASP A 677 -4.28 -8.04 38.38
CA ASP A 677 -3.45 -8.93 39.19
C ASP A 677 -3.45 -10.35 38.65
N TYR A 678 -4.58 -10.79 38.08
CA TYR A 678 -4.67 -12.08 37.41
C TYR A 678 -3.66 -12.21 36.26
N CYS A 679 -3.44 -11.15 35.48
CA CYS A 679 -2.44 -11.15 34.41
C CYS A 679 -1.01 -11.44 34.90
N GLY A 680 -0.67 -11.03 36.13
CA GLY A 680 0.65 -11.29 36.73
C GLY A 680 0.86 -12.73 37.20
N SER A 681 -0.20 -13.53 37.28
CA SER A 681 -0.19 -14.88 37.88
C SER A 681 -0.06 -16.02 36.86
N ILE A 682 -0.07 -15.72 35.56
CA ILE A 682 -0.25 -16.73 34.53
C ILE A 682 1.08 -17.40 34.17
N LYS A 683 1.26 -18.62 34.69
CA LYS A 683 2.24 -19.60 34.18
C LYS A 683 1.63 -20.66 33.27
N ASN A 684 0.30 -20.79 33.19
CA ASN A 684 -0.39 -21.76 32.34
C ASN A 684 -1.79 -21.25 31.99
N ILE A 685 -1.96 -20.62 30.82
CA ILE A 685 -3.27 -20.59 30.14
C ILE A 685 -3.31 -21.72 29.12
#